data_AF-A0A2P5K6E7-F1
#
_entry.id   AF-A0A2P5K6E7-F1
#
_cell.length_a   1.000
_cell.length_b   1.000
_cell.length_c   1.000
_cell.angle_alpha   90.00
_cell.angle_beta   90.00
_cell.angle_gamma   90.00
#
_symmetry.space_group_name_H-M   'P 1'
#
loop_
_entity.id
_entity.type
_entity.pdbx_description
1 polymer ?
#
loop_
_entity_poly.entity_id
_entity_poly.type
_entity_poly.pdbx_seq_one_letter_code
_entity_poly.pdbx_strand_id
1 'polypeptide(L)'
;GRPIANTRVYLLDAHGQPVPLGAVGELYIGGAGVARGYLNRPELTAERFVRDPFVDESDARMYKTGDLARYLPDGNLEFLGRNDDQIKIRGFRIEPGEIEACLTAHPQVRDAVVLATGEGSAKRLVAYVQAEADEHLASTLRAQVAASLPEYMVPSAFMRLDAWPLTPNGKLDRRALPAPDDEAFAHQAYEAPQGELETTLAAIWAELLGVKQVGRYDSFFALGGHSLLAVQLIERLRRRGLSVSVRLLFEAPTLSALAQTLGQRRDVAVPANAITPDTTAITPSMLPLIELTQADIDKIVEQVPQGVANIQDIYALSPLQDGLLFHHLLASTGDPYLLMLQLAFETRERLDQYLHALQQVIDRHDILRTALVWEGVSMPAQVVWRHARLPVTELTLDAADGPIAEQLARRFDPRHTRLDLTQAPLLHCAIAQDNEGRWLLTQRLHHLIGDHSTLEVMHAEVHAFIGGRGDSLPPAQPFRHLVAQARLGVSQAEHERFFTEQLADIEEPTLPFGLAQVQHDGSDVSESHRMLPPALNDRLRAHAKRLGVSLASLCHLAWAQVLARASGQPRVVFGTVLFGRMQAGSGADRAMGLFINTLPLRVDLDGSVQACVRSTHARLAALLEHEHASLALAQRCSGVPAGTPLFSALLNYRHNAMDSSERGGLPGVELLSAQERTNYPIGLSVDDDGQSLGLTAQSAPSLEPERVCAYMQQALHSLADALEAAPDTAVQKLQVLPEAERELLLDTWNATQQVYPSHVCVHQLFEAQVERTPEAPALVFEDQTFSYAALNAQANRLAHQLIEWGVKPDARVAICVQRSPALVVGLLAILKAGGAYVPLDPAYPSERLVHILADAAPNIVLADAA
;
A
#
# COMPACT_ATOMS: atom_id res chain seq x y z
N GLY A 1 8.66 -36.08 -1.83
CA GLY A 1 8.75 -35.61 -0.44
C GLY A 1 8.36 -36.71 0.54
N ARG A 2 8.37 -36.46 1.85
CA ARG A 2 7.98 -37.44 2.90
C ARG A 2 6.71 -37.00 3.64
N PRO A 3 5.97 -37.93 4.27
CA PRO A 3 4.80 -37.58 5.08
C PRO A 3 5.18 -36.64 6.25
N ILE A 4 4.27 -35.72 6.59
CA ILE A 4 4.40 -34.86 7.78
C ILE A 4 3.99 -35.62 9.05
N ALA A 5 4.20 -35.02 10.22
CA ALA A 5 3.84 -35.62 11.51
C ALA A 5 2.37 -36.10 11.53
N ASN A 6 2.13 -37.25 12.17
CA ASN A 6 0.81 -37.88 12.33
C ASN A 6 0.06 -38.22 11.02
N THR A 7 0.78 -38.28 9.89
CA THR A 7 0.24 -38.66 8.58
C THR A 7 0.84 -39.98 8.12
N ARG A 8 -0.01 -40.92 7.69
CA ARG A 8 0.39 -42.19 7.09
C ARG A 8 0.11 -42.15 5.60
N VAL A 9 1.02 -42.68 4.78
CA VAL A 9 0.89 -42.69 3.32
C VAL A 9 1.08 -44.09 2.79
N TYR A 10 0.06 -44.59 2.10
CA TYR A 10 0.05 -45.90 1.46
C TYR A 10 0.02 -45.73 -0.07
N LEU A 11 0.83 -46.52 -0.77
CA LEU A 11 0.70 -46.68 -2.22
C LEU A 11 0.06 -48.04 -2.45
N LEU A 12 -1.17 -48.06 -2.96
CA LEU A 12 -1.96 -49.26 -3.11
C LEU A 12 -2.17 -49.62 -4.59
N ASP A 13 -2.28 -50.92 -4.88
CA ASP A 13 -2.69 -51.41 -6.19
C ASP A 13 -4.23 -51.44 -6.35
N ALA A 14 -4.71 -51.92 -7.50
CA ALA A 14 -6.14 -52.02 -7.80
C ALA A 14 -6.92 -52.98 -6.88
N HIS A 15 -6.21 -53.81 -6.09
CA HIS A 15 -6.80 -54.72 -5.10
C HIS A 15 -6.71 -54.16 -3.67
N GLY A 16 -6.25 -52.92 -3.50
CA GLY A 16 -6.09 -52.28 -2.21
C GLY A 16 -4.91 -52.82 -1.41
N GLN A 17 -3.93 -53.47 -2.04
CA GLN A 17 -2.74 -54.00 -1.39
C GLN A 17 -1.53 -53.05 -1.56
N PRO A 18 -0.65 -52.93 -0.55
CA PRO A 18 0.55 -52.10 -0.66
C PRO A 18 1.48 -52.58 -1.79
N VAL A 19 1.94 -51.65 -2.62
CA VAL A 19 2.90 -51.94 -3.69
C VAL A 19 4.34 -51.97 -3.15
N PRO A 20 5.25 -52.77 -3.75
CA PRO A 20 6.66 -52.79 -3.36
C PRO A 20 7.36 -51.43 -3.54
N LEU A 21 8.44 -51.19 -2.79
CA LEU A 21 9.26 -49.98 -2.95
C LEU A 21 9.81 -49.88 -4.39
N GLY A 22 9.56 -48.75 -5.05
CA GLY A 22 9.89 -48.56 -6.47
C GLY A 22 8.78 -48.95 -7.47
N ALA A 23 7.65 -49.50 -7.02
CA ALA A 23 6.47 -49.71 -7.88
C ALA A 23 5.52 -48.50 -7.85
N VAL A 24 4.75 -48.32 -8.93
CA VAL A 24 3.73 -47.27 -9.02
C VAL A 24 2.45 -47.78 -8.37
N GLY A 25 1.87 -46.98 -7.49
CA GLY A 25 0.58 -47.25 -6.85
C GLY A 25 -0.26 -45.99 -6.72
N GLU A 26 -1.55 -46.16 -6.48
CA GLU A 26 -2.44 -45.06 -6.14
C GLU A 26 -2.19 -44.61 -4.69
N LEU A 27 -2.15 -43.30 -4.49
CA LEU A 27 -1.79 -42.68 -3.22
C LEU A 27 -3.01 -42.58 -2.29
N TYR A 28 -2.87 -43.12 -1.07
CA TYR A 28 -3.85 -43.06 0.01
C TYR A 28 -3.23 -42.42 1.25
N ILE A 29 -4.00 -41.55 1.91
CA ILE A 29 -3.54 -40.78 3.07
C ILE A 29 -4.38 -41.14 4.30
N GLY A 30 -3.75 -41.68 5.35
CA GLY A 30 -4.36 -41.96 6.65
C GLY A 30 -3.79 -41.07 7.77
N GLY A 31 -4.36 -41.17 8.97
CA GLY A 31 -3.89 -40.46 10.16
C GLY A 31 -4.70 -39.20 10.51
N ALA A 32 -4.14 -38.35 11.37
CA ALA A 32 -4.88 -37.24 12.01
C ALA A 32 -5.33 -36.15 11.03
N GLY A 33 -4.67 -36.02 9.87
CA GLY A 33 -5.00 -35.04 8.83
C GLY A 33 -6.21 -35.40 7.96
N VAL A 34 -6.81 -36.58 8.16
CA VAL A 34 -7.98 -37.01 7.37
C VAL A 34 -9.24 -36.29 7.87
N ALA A 35 -9.83 -35.48 7.00
CA ALA A 35 -11.00 -34.66 7.32
C ALA A 35 -12.28 -35.48 7.64
N ARG A 36 -13.33 -34.80 8.11
CA ARG A 36 -14.64 -35.41 8.36
C ARG A 36 -15.28 -35.95 7.07
N GLY A 37 -15.12 -35.26 5.95
CA GLY A 37 -15.72 -35.57 4.66
C GLY A 37 -16.11 -34.31 3.89
N TYR A 38 -16.87 -34.47 2.81
CA TYR A 38 -17.43 -33.36 2.04
C TYR A 38 -18.75 -32.88 2.65
N LEU A 39 -18.89 -31.56 2.80
CA LEU A 39 -20.11 -30.95 3.34
C LEU A 39 -21.30 -31.24 2.43
N ASN A 40 -22.39 -31.76 3.00
CA ASN A 40 -23.64 -32.12 2.30
C ASN A 40 -23.49 -33.15 1.15
N ARG A 41 -22.39 -33.92 1.10
CA ARG A 41 -22.17 -34.98 0.10
C ARG A 41 -21.75 -36.29 0.76
N PRO A 42 -22.66 -37.01 1.43
CA PRO A 42 -22.34 -38.25 2.15
C PRO A 42 -21.90 -39.38 1.22
N GLU A 43 -22.47 -39.47 0.02
CA GLU A 43 -22.12 -40.51 -0.96
C GLU A 43 -20.66 -40.35 -1.45
N LEU A 44 -20.28 -39.14 -1.85
CA LEU A 44 -18.91 -38.82 -2.25
C LEU A 44 -17.91 -38.98 -1.10
N THR A 45 -18.36 -38.68 0.13
CA THR A 45 -17.55 -38.91 1.34
C THR A 45 -17.28 -40.40 1.53
N ALA A 46 -18.28 -41.26 1.38
CA ALA A 46 -18.10 -42.71 1.49
C ALA A 46 -17.21 -43.28 0.37
N GLU A 47 -17.25 -42.70 -0.84
CA GLU A 47 -16.40 -43.10 -1.96
C GLU A 47 -14.92 -42.76 -1.74
N ARG A 48 -14.63 -41.56 -1.19
CA ARG A 48 -13.24 -41.06 -1.08
C ARG A 48 -12.61 -41.25 0.30
N PHE A 49 -13.40 -41.29 1.37
CA PHE A 49 -12.93 -41.50 2.75
C PHE A 49 -13.27 -42.91 3.18
N VAL A 50 -12.47 -43.87 2.71
CA VAL A 50 -12.67 -45.29 2.93
C VAL A 50 -12.08 -45.74 4.27
N ARG A 51 -12.53 -46.89 4.79
CA ARG A 51 -11.94 -47.50 5.99
C ARG A 51 -10.47 -47.83 5.74
N ASP A 52 -9.60 -47.50 6.69
CA ASP A 52 -8.18 -47.87 6.65
C ASP A 52 -8.02 -49.31 7.18
N PRO A 53 -7.65 -50.30 6.34
CA PRO A 53 -7.51 -51.69 6.76
C PRO A 53 -6.17 -51.99 7.45
N PHE A 54 -5.24 -51.02 7.51
CA PHE A 54 -3.88 -51.22 8.01
C PHE A 54 -3.71 -50.78 9.48
N VAL A 55 -4.82 -50.46 10.16
CA VAL A 55 -4.85 -49.94 11.53
C VAL A 55 -5.97 -50.66 12.30
N ASP A 56 -5.69 -51.04 13.54
CA ASP A 56 -6.62 -51.81 14.39
C ASP A 56 -7.77 -50.97 14.98
N GLU A 57 -7.77 -49.65 14.77
CA GLU A 57 -8.83 -48.75 15.23
C GLU A 57 -10.08 -48.88 14.33
N SER A 58 -11.25 -49.11 14.93
CA SER A 58 -12.48 -49.41 14.19
C SER A 58 -12.96 -48.28 13.26
N ASP A 59 -12.64 -47.02 13.61
CA ASP A 59 -13.10 -45.82 12.91
C ASP A 59 -11.97 -45.15 12.09
N ALA A 60 -10.81 -45.79 11.95
CA ALA A 60 -9.72 -45.26 11.15
C ALA A 60 -10.12 -45.18 9.67
N ARG A 61 -9.89 -44.01 9.06
CA ARG A 61 -10.20 -43.72 7.66
C ARG A 61 -8.95 -43.30 6.91
N MET A 62 -8.91 -43.65 5.64
CA MET A 62 -7.92 -43.17 4.69
C MET A 62 -8.60 -42.48 3.50
N TYR A 63 -7.99 -41.41 3.02
CA TYR A 63 -8.46 -40.63 1.89
C TYR A 63 -7.82 -41.13 0.59
N LYS A 64 -8.66 -41.50 -0.37
CA LYS A 64 -8.28 -41.88 -1.74
C LYS A 64 -8.03 -40.64 -2.59
N THR A 65 -6.78 -40.39 -2.98
CA THR A 65 -6.39 -39.11 -3.61
C THR A 65 -6.63 -39.04 -5.12
N GLY A 66 -6.69 -40.19 -5.80
CA GLY A 66 -6.67 -40.28 -7.26
C GLY A 66 -5.30 -40.01 -7.88
N ASP A 67 -4.25 -39.82 -7.09
CA ASP A 67 -2.89 -39.56 -7.56
C ASP A 67 -2.08 -40.86 -7.69
N LEU A 68 -1.27 -40.99 -8.75
CA LEU A 68 -0.29 -42.06 -8.94
C LEU A 68 1.07 -41.58 -8.47
N ALA A 69 1.72 -42.38 -7.62
CA ALA A 69 3.03 -42.07 -7.09
C ALA A 69 3.88 -43.33 -6.91
N ARG A 70 5.16 -43.13 -6.61
CA ARG A 70 6.12 -44.18 -6.30
C ARG A 70 7.09 -43.74 -5.20
N TYR A 71 7.48 -44.67 -4.35
CA TYR A 71 8.61 -44.45 -3.42
C TYR A 71 9.95 -44.60 -4.13
N LEU A 72 10.81 -43.59 -3.95
CA LEU A 72 12.23 -43.63 -4.32
C LEU A 72 13.04 -44.37 -3.23
N PRO A 73 14.26 -44.86 -3.56
CA PRO A 73 15.12 -45.58 -2.61
C PRO A 73 15.48 -44.79 -1.35
N ASP A 74 15.47 -43.47 -1.42
CA ASP A 74 15.72 -42.56 -0.30
C ASP A 74 14.48 -42.31 0.57
N GLY A 75 13.36 -42.98 0.29
CA GLY A 75 12.09 -42.84 1.00
C GLY A 75 11.26 -41.61 0.61
N ASN A 76 11.69 -40.81 -0.38
CA ASN A 76 10.85 -39.75 -0.95
C ASN A 76 9.79 -40.31 -1.90
N LEU A 77 8.61 -39.69 -1.91
CA LEU A 77 7.58 -39.91 -2.90
C LEU A 77 7.81 -39.06 -4.14
N GLU A 78 7.79 -39.71 -5.30
CA GLU A 78 7.76 -39.14 -6.65
C GLU A 78 6.32 -39.20 -7.18
N PHE A 79 5.80 -38.06 -7.65
CA PHE A 79 4.45 -37.94 -8.21
C PHE A 79 4.47 -38.19 -9.72
N LEU A 80 3.57 -39.04 -10.22
CA LEU A 80 3.58 -39.55 -11.60
C LEU A 80 2.33 -39.17 -12.42
N GLY A 81 1.31 -38.54 -11.82
CA GLY A 81 0.09 -38.11 -12.51
C GLY A 81 -1.17 -38.46 -11.73
N ARG A 82 -2.34 -38.27 -12.36
CA ARG A 82 -3.65 -38.63 -11.79
C ARG A 82 -4.25 -39.83 -12.53
N ASN A 83 -5.11 -40.56 -11.83
CA ASN A 83 -5.93 -41.67 -12.34
C ASN A 83 -7.40 -41.24 -12.61
N ASP A 84 -7.72 -39.94 -12.49
CA ASP A 84 -9.06 -39.39 -12.73
C ASP A 84 -9.07 -38.24 -13.76
N ASP A 85 -10.27 -37.79 -14.15
CA ASP A 85 -10.53 -36.79 -15.20
C ASP A 85 -10.27 -35.33 -14.73
N GLN A 86 -9.70 -35.10 -13.54
CA GLN A 86 -9.39 -33.75 -13.03
C GLN A 86 -8.34 -33.04 -13.90
N ILE A 87 -8.61 -31.79 -14.25
CA ILE A 87 -7.75 -31.01 -15.14
C ILE A 87 -7.12 -29.85 -14.36
N LYS A 88 -5.82 -29.61 -14.56
CA LYS A 88 -5.16 -28.38 -14.12
C LYS A 88 -5.17 -27.33 -15.23
N ILE A 89 -5.81 -26.18 -14.97
CA ILE A 89 -5.81 -25.00 -15.84
C ILE A 89 -5.22 -23.84 -15.04
N ARG A 90 -4.14 -23.21 -15.55
CA ARG A 90 -3.52 -22.01 -14.95
C ARG A 90 -3.22 -22.14 -13.44
N GLY A 91 -2.81 -23.34 -13.01
CA GLY A 91 -2.51 -23.64 -11.60
C GLY A 91 -3.72 -24.08 -10.75
N PHE A 92 -4.94 -23.92 -11.24
CA PHE A 92 -6.18 -24.31 -10.56
C PHE A 92 -6.59 -25.75 -10.95
N ARG A 93 -7.01 -26.53 -9.94
CA ARG A 93 -7.61 -27.86 -10.14
C ARG A 93 -9.09 -27.66 -10.45
N ILE A 94 -9.55 -28.24 -11.56
CA ILE A 94 -10.91 -28.09 -12.05
C ILE A 94 -11.49 -29.49 -12.27
N GLU A 95 -12.72 -29.66 -11.79
CA GLU A 95 -13.57 -30.82 -12.08
C GLU A 95 -14.48 -30.46 -13.27
N PRO A 96 -14.24 -31.00 -14.48
CA PRO A 96 -15.04 -30.66 -15.66
C PRO A 96 -16.54 -30.90 -15.44
N GLY A 97 -16.90 -31.92 -14.65
CA GLY A 97 -18.28 -32.25 -14.31
C GLY A 97 -19.06 -31.14 -13.60
N GLU A 98 -18.38 -30.24 -12.87
CA GLU A 98 -19.05 -29.07 -12.25
C GLU A 98 -19.51 -28.06 -13.30
N ILE A 99 -18.70 -27.89 -14.35
CA ILE A 99 -19.02 -27.01 -15.48
C ILE A 99 -20.10 -27.66 -16.34
N GLU A 100 -20.02 -28.97 -16.58
CA GLU A 100 -21.04 -29.74 -17.31
C GLU A 100 -22.42 -29.68 -16.62
N ALA A 101 -22.46 -29.80 -15.29
CA ALA A 101 -23.68 -29.65 -14.50
C ALA A 101 -24.24 -28.22 -14.57
N CYS A 102 -23.38 -27.20 -14.54
CA CYS A 102 -23.80 -25.81 -14.70
C CYS A 102 -24.38 -25.55 -16.10
N LEU A 103 -23.79 -26.14 -17.15
CA LEU A 103 -24.26 -25.99 -18.53
C LEU A 103 -25.59 -26.70 -18.78
N THR A 104 -25.75 -27.93 -18.28
CA THR A 104 -26.98 -28.72 -18.43
C THR A 104 -28.16 -28.17 -17.63
N ALA A 105 -27.93 -27.27 -16.68
CA ALA A 105 -29.02 -26.54 -16.02
C ALA A 105 -29.70 -25.49 -16.93
N HIS A 106 -29.09 -25.12 -18.06
CA HIS A 106 -29.73 -24.20 -19.03
C HIS A 106 -30.82 -24.94 -19.84
N PRO A 107 -32.05 -24.39 -19.98
CA PRO A 107 -33.17 -25.09 -20.60
C PRO A 107 -32.96 -25.56 -22.05
N GLN A 108 -32.08 -24.88 -22.81
CA GLN A 108 -31.75 -25.24 -24.20
C GLN A 108 -30.68 -26.35 -24.32
N VAL A 109 -29.97 -26.68 -23.24
CA VAL A 109 -28.87 -27.66 -23.26
C VAL A 109 -29.38 -29.03 -22.80
N ARG A 110 -29.30 -30.02 -23.68
CA ARG A 110 -29.72 -31.41 -23.38
C ARG A 110 -28.62 -32.20 -22.70
N ASP A 111 -27.37 -31.95 -23.09
CA ASP A 111 -26.20 -32.63 -22.56
C ASP A 111 -24.95 -31.77 -22.79
N ALA A 112 -23.91 -31.91 -21.95
CA ALA A 112 -22.70 -31.13 -22.04
C ALA A 112 -21.45 -31.93 -21.66
N VAL A 113 -20.34 -31.67 -22.35
CA VAL A 113 -19.03 -32.29 -22.09
C VAL A 113 -17.96 -31.21 -22.13
N VAL A 114 -17.08 -31.17 -21.12
CA VAL A 114 -16.02 -30.18 -21.02
C VAL A 114 -14.66 -30.86 -21.12
N LEU A 115 -13.82 -30.35 -22.03
CA LEU A 115 -12.47 -30.86 -22.25
C LEU A 115 -11.44 -29.73 -22.13
N ALA A 116 -10.23 -30.09 -21.71
CA ALA A 116 -9.10 -29.20 -21.85
C ALA A 116 -8.33 -29.49 -23.13
N THR A 117 -8.06 -28.43 -23.88
CA THR A 117 -7.26 -28.47 -25.12
C THR A 117 -6.00 -27.63 -24.95
N GLY A 118 -4.89 -28.04 -25.59
CA GLY A 118 -3.58 -27.38 -25.49
C GLY A 118 -2.64 -27.97 -24.42
N GLU A 119 -1.42 -27.44 -24.34
CA GLU A 119 -0.37 -27.86 -23.39
C GLU A 119 0.21 -26.68 -22.59
N GLY A 120 0.77 -26.97 -21.41
CA GLY A 120 1.41 -25.97 -20.55
C GLY A 120 0.49 -24.81 -20.14
N SER A 121 0.97 -23.58 -20.26
CA SER A 121 0.22 -22.33 -19.97
C SER A 121 -0.85 -22.01 -21.01
N ALA A 122 -0.84 -22.65 -22.18
CA ALA A 122 -1.83 -22.48 -23.25
C ALA A 122 -3.04 -23.43 -23.11
N LYS A 123 -3.10 -24.24 -22.04
CA LYS A 123 -4.26 -25.09 -21.73
C LYS A 123 -5.52 -24.24 -21.51
N ARG A 124 -6.59 -24.57 -22.23
CA ARG A 124 -7.90 -23.90 -22.19
C ARG A 124 -9.04 -24.90 -22.11
N LEU A 125 -10.14 -24.51 -21.48
CA LEU A 125 -11.37 -25.30 -21.40
C LEU A 125 -12.24 -25.04 -22.63
N VAL A 126 -12.81 -26.10 -23.20
CA VAL A 126 -13.77 -26.08 -24.30
C VAL A 126 -14.99 -26.88 -23.87
N ALA A 127 -16.17 -26.26 -23.93
CA ALA A 127 -17.44 -26.91 -23.65
C ALA A 127 -18.12 -27.32 -24.95
N TYR A 128 -18.49 -28.58 -25.07
CA TYR A 128 -19.34 -29.11 -26.12
C TYR A 128 -20.74 -29.28 -25.55
N VAL A 129 -21.76 -28.78 -26.26
CA VAL A 129 -23.15 -28.83 -25.80
C VAL A 129 -24.05 -29.38 -26.91
N GLN A 130 -24.98 -30.26 -26.53
CA GLN A 130 -26.06 -30.67 -27.42
C GLN A 130 -27.27 -29.77 -27.16
N ALA A 131 -27.57 -28.90 -28.12
CA ALA A 131 -28.62 -27.89 -27.99
C ALA A 131 -29.21 -27.54 -29.36
N GLU A 132 -30.40 -26.94 -29.36
CA GLU A 132 -31.02 -26.37 -30.56
C GLU A 132 -30.17 -25.20 -31.11
N ALA A 133 -30.23 -24.96 -32.41
CA ALA A 133 -29.44 -23.91 -33.05
C ALA A 133 -29.94 -22.52 -32.63
N ASP A 134 -29.06 -21.75 -32.01
CA ASP A 134 -29.31 -20.38 -31.53
C ASP A 134 -27.99 -19.59 -31.55
N GLU A 135 -27.97 -18.45 -32.25
CA GLU A 135 -26.79 -17.59 -32.41
C GLU A 135 -26.32 -16.97 -31.08
N HIS A 136 -27.19 -16.86 -30.07
CA HIS A 136 -26.86 -16.31 -28.76
C HIS A 136 -26.55 -17.37 -27.70
N LEU A 137 -26.54 -18.66 -28.07
CA LEU A 137 -26.35 -19.75 -27.13
C LEU A 137 -24.99 -19.68 -26.42
N ALA A 138 -23.91 -19.45 -27.16
CA ALA A 138 -22.55 -19.42 -26.59
C ALA A 138 -22.36 -18.28 -25.59
N SER A 139 -22.86 -17.07 -25.89
CA SER A 139 -22.77 -15.92 -24.98
C SER A 139 -23.65 -16.10 -23.73
N THR A 140 -24.84 -16.69 -23.90
CA THR A 140 -25.77 -16.99 -22.80
C THR A 140 -25.20 -18.04 -21.85
N LEU A 141 -24.65 -19.13 -22.39
CA LEU A 141 -24.00 -20.18 -21.60
C LEU A 141 -22.76 -19.67 -20.88
N ARG A 142 -21.95 -18.81 -21.52
CA ARG A 142 -20.84 -18.14 -20.86
C ARG A 142 -21.30 -17.28 -19.69
N ALA A 143 -22.33 -16.45 -19.89
CA ALA A 143 -22.87 -15.60 -18.84
C ALA A 143 -23.39 -16.42 -17.65
N GLN A 144 -24.08 -17.53 -17.91
CA GLN A 144 -24.56 -18.44 -16.87
C GLN A 144 -23.41 -19.09 -16.08
N VAL A 145 -22.41 -19.61 -16.78
CA VAL A 145 -21.24 -20.22 -16.12
C VAL A 145 -20.47 -19.15 -15.33
N ALA A 146 -20.26 -17.95 -15.89
CA ALA A 146 -19.58 -16.85 -15.21
C ALA A 146 -20.35 -16.30 -14.00
N ALA A 147 -21.69 -16.40 -14.00
CA ALA A 147 -22.52 -16.03 -12.86
C ALA A 147 -22.48 -17.06 -11.73
N SER A 148 -22.20 -18.33 -12.05
CA SER A 148 -22.33 -19.46 -11.12
C SER A 148 -20.99 -20.07 -10.69
N LEU A 149 -19.94 -19.91 -11.50
CA LEU A 149 -18.62 -20.52 -11.33
C LEU A 149 -17.49 -19.48 -11.50
N PRO A 150 -16.33 -19.67 -10.85
CA PRO A 150 -15.18 -18.77 -10.97
C PRO A 150 -14.63 -18.65 -12.40
N GLU A 151 -13.98 -17.51 -12.72
CA GLU A 151 -13.51 -17.20 -14.09
C GLU A 151 -12.59 -18.28 -14.71
N TYR A 152 -11.75 -18.93 -13.90
CA TYR A 152 -10.86 -20.01 -14.39
C TYR A 152 -11.61 -21.29 -14.78
N MET A 153 -12.86 -21.47 -14.33
CA MET A 153 -13.75 -22.57 -14.71
C MET A 153 -14.63 -22.22 -15.90
N VAL A 154 -14.67 -20.95 -16.35
CA VAL A 154 -15.47 -20.54 -17.50
C VAL A 154 -14.80 -21.05 -18.79
N PRO A 155 -15.47 -21.91 -19.59
CA PRO A 155 -14.93 -22.36 -20.87
C PRO A 155 -14.57 -21.20 -21.79
N SER A 156 -13.45 -21.33 -22.48
CA SER A 156 -12.97 -20.35 -23.45
C SER A 156 -13.72 -20.45 -24.78
N ALA A 157 -14.32 -21.61 -25.06
CA ALA A 157 -15.16 -21.84 -26.23
C ALA A 157 -16.36 -22.74 -25.89
N PHE A 158 -17.48 -22.52 -26.58
CA PHE A 158 -18.73 -23.26 -26.48
C PHE A 158 -19.12 -23.75 -27.88
N MET A 159 -19.07 -25.07 -28.10
CA MET A 159 -19.37 -25.71 -29.38
C MET A 159 -20.71 -26.43 -29.34
N ARG A 160 -21.61 -26.06 -30.24
CA ARG A 160 -22.88 -26.76 -30.41
C ARG A 160 -22.70 -27.98 -31.31
N LEU A 161 -23.17 -29.15 -30.88
CA LEU A 161 -23.22 -30.37 -31.70
C LEU A 161 -24.67 -30.84 -31.86
N ASP A 162 -25.02 -31.31 -33.06
CA ASP A 162 -26.32 -31.95 -33.30
C ASP A 162 -26.41 -33.34 -32.64
N ALA A 163 -25.30 -34.07 -32.61
CA ALA A 163 -25.19 -35.39 -31.98
C ALA A 163 -23.77 -35.67 -31.49
N TRP A 164 -23.65 -36.48 -30.44
CA TRP A 164 -22.37 -36.94 -29.93
C TRP A 164 -21.68 -37.91 -30.90
N PRO A 165 -20.37 -37.77 -31.17
CA PRO A 165 -19.61 -38.82 -31.85
C PRO A 165 -19.47 -40.02 -30.90
N LEU A 166 -19.94 -41.19 -31.31
CA LEU A 166 -19.91 -42.42 -30.50
C LEU A 166 -18.92 -43.43 -31.07
N THR A 167 -18.21 -44.12 -30.18
CA THR A 167 -17.44 -45.33 -30.50
C THR A 167 -18.35 -46.49 -30.93
N PRO A 168 -17.83 -47.55 -31.58
CA PRO A 168 -18.62 -48.75 -31.93
C PRO A 168 -19.33 -49.43 -30.74
N ASN A 169 -18.89 -49.17 -29.51
CA ASN A 169 -19.48 -49.68 -28.27
C ASN A 169 -20.53 -48.72 -27.65
N GLY A 170 -20.93 -47.66 -28.36
CA GLY A 170 -21.96 -46.72 -27.90
C GLY A 170 -21.50 -45.70 -26.85
N LYS A 171 -20.20 -45.59 -26.57
CA LYS A 171 -19.64 -44.57 -25.65
C LYS A 171 -19.16 -43.34 -26.42
N LEU A 172 -19.24 -42.15 -25.81
CA LEU A 172 -18.71 -40.90 -26.35
C LEU A 172 -17.24 -41.04 -26.75
N ASP A 173 -16.93 -40.73 -28.01
CA ASP A 173 -15.57 -40.65 -28.51
C ASP A 173 -15.02 -39.23 -28.35
N ARG A 174 -14.40 -38.97 -27.20
CA ARG A 174 -13.79 -37.66 -26.86
C ARG A 174 -12.69 -37.24 -27.87
N ARG A 175 -12.09 -38.17 -28.62
CA ARG A 175 -11.06 -37.87 -29.63
C ARG A 175 -11.64 -37.46 -30.98
N ALA A 176 -12.90 -37.81 -31.24
CA ALA A 176 -13.62 -37.48 -32.47
C ALA A 176 -14.42 -36.17 -32.35
N LEU A 177 -14.33 -35.47 -31.22
CA LEU A 177 -14.92 -34.13 -31.06
C LEU A 177 -14.18 -33.12 -31.95
N PRO A 178 -14.92 -32.25 -32.68
CA PRO A 178 -14.31 -31.29 -33.59
C PRO A 178 -13.50 -30.24 -32.83
N ALA A 179 -12.45 -29.70 -33.45
CA ALA A 179 -11.73 -28.57 -32.88
C ALA A 179 -12.60 -27.29 -32.95
N PRO A 180 -12.51 -26.37 -31.96
CA PRO A 180 -13.25 -25.12 -31.98
C PRO A 180 -12.86 -24.24 -33.15
N ASP A 181 -13.85 -23.77 -33.89
CA ASP A 181 -13.78 -22.71 -34.90
C ASP A 181 -13.89 -21.32 -34.25
N ASP A 182 -13.61 -20.26 -35.02
CA ASP A 182 -13.55 -18.89 -34.49
C ASP A 182 -14.91 -18.40 -33.93
N GLU A 183 -16.03 -18.97 -34.39
CA GLU A 183 -17.39 -18.67 -33.90
C GLU A 183 -17.68 -19.29 -32.52
N ALA A 184 -16.94 -20.32 -32.10
CA ALA A 184 -17.14 -20.97 -30.81
C ALA A 184 -16.61 -20.17 -29.60
N PHE A 185 -15.79 -19.14 -29.82
CA PHE A 185 -15.21 -18.34 -28.74
C PHE A 185 -16.16 -17.21 -28.33
N ALA A 186 -16.87 -17.41 -27.21
CA ALA A 186 -17.59 -16.34 -26.53
C ALA A 186 -16.60 -15.36 -25.86
N HIS A 187 -15.89 -14.58 -26.67
CA HIS A 187 -15.27 -13.34 -26.20
C HIS A 187 -16.38 -12.29 -25.99
N GLN A 188 -16.14 -11.27 -25.15
CA GLN A 188 -16.73 -9.95 -25.47
C GLN A 188 -16.44 -9.76 -26.96
N ALA A 189 -17.46 -9.77 -27.81
CA ALA A 189 -17.29 -9.91 -29.25
C ALA A 189 -16.14 -9.01 -29.70
N TYR A 190 -15.07 -9.61 -30.22
CA TYR A 190 -13.97 -8.83 -30.78
C TYR A 190 -14.58 -8.01 -31.90
N GLU A 191 -14.80 -6.75 -31.61
CA GLU A 191 -15.21 -5.79 -32.61
C GLU A 191 -13.94 -5.05 -33.03
N ALA A 192 -13.67 -5.13 -34.34
CA ALA A 192 -12.51 -4.49 -34.91
C ALA A 192 -12.54 -2.98 -34.62
N PRO A 193 -11.38 -2.38 -34.29
CA PRO A 193 -11.26 -0.93 -34.17
C PRO A 193 -11.84 -0.22 -35.40
N GLN A 194 -12.66 0.79 -35.19
CA GLN A 194 -13.34 1.54 -36.25
C GLN A 194 -12.64 2.87 -36.54
N GLY A 195 -12.32 3.10 -37.81
CA GLY A 195 -11.63 4.32 -38.25
C GLY A 195 -10.13 4.33 -37.94
N GLU A 196 -9.46 5.38 -38.42
CA GLU A 196 -7.99 5.48 -38.38
C GLU A 196 -7.45 5.61 -36.95
N LEU A 197 -8.16 6.33 -36.09
CA LEU A 197 -7.76 6.61 -34.71
C LEU A 197 -7.86 5.37 -33.81
N GLU A 198 -8.99 4.66 -33.83
CA GLU A 198 -9.13 3.41 -33.06
C GLU A 198 -8.10 2.36 -33.55
N THR A 199 -7.89 2.24 -34.86
CA THR A 199 -6.91 1.30 -35.44
C THR A 199 -5.49 1.62 -34.99
N THR A 200 -5.12 2.90 -35.00
CA THR A 200 -3.81 3.37 -34.53
C THR A 200 -3.61 3.09 -33.04
N LEU A 201 -4.63 3.37 -32.23
CA LEU A 201 -4.61 3.07 -30.79
C LEU A 201 -4.46 1.57 -30.53
N ALA A 202 -5.22 0.73 -31.24
CA ALA A 202 -5.21 -0.72 -31.08
C ALA A 202 -3.84 -1.31 -31.41
N ALA A 203 -3.18 -0.81 -32.46
CA ALA A 203 -1.82 -1.22 -32.82
C ALA A 203 -0.80 -0.84 -31.73
N ILE A 204 -0.90 0.36 -31.16
CA ILE A 204 -0.02 0.79 -30.07
C ILE A 204 -0.26 -0.05 -28.83
N TRP A 205 -1.51 -0.31 -28.47
CA TRP A 205 -1.89 -1.12 -27.32
C TRP A 205 -1.40 -2.56 -27.47
N ALA A 206 -1.60 -3.16 -28.64
CA ALA A 206 -1.12 -4.51 -28.95
C ALA A 206 0.39 -4.64 -28.72
N GLU A 207 1.16 -3.66 -29.21
CA GLU A 207 2.61 -3.63 -29.07
C GLU A 207 3.06 -3.40 -27.62
N LEU A 208 2.46 -2.43 -26.92
CA LEU A 208 2.81 -2.09 -25.53
C LEU A 208 2.44 -3.18 -24.53
N LEU A 209 1.27 -3.80 -24.70
CA LEU A 209 0.73 -4.79 -23.78
C LEU A 209 1.18 -6.21 -24.14
N GLY A 210 1.88 -6.39 -25.26
CA GLY A 210 2.31 -7.70 -25.75
C GLY A 210 1.16 -8.63 -26.13
N VAL A 211 0.01 -8.07 -26.54
CA VAL A 211 -1.20 -8.83 -26.93
C VAL A 211 -1.35 -8.87 -28.45
N LYS A 212 -1.88 -9.98 -28.99
CA LYS A 212 -1.97 -10.18 -30.45
C LYS A 212 -2.97 -9.25 -31.14
N GLN A 213 -4.11 -8.99 -30.49
CA GLN A 213 -5.21 -8.19 -31.01
C GLN A 213 -5.86 -7.42 -29.86
N VAL A 214 -6.33 -6.21 -30.15
CA VAL A 214 -7.08 -5.35 -29.23
C VAL A 214 -8.38 -4.97 -29.92
N GLY A 215 -9.52 -5.31 -29.30
CA GLY A 215 -10.85 -4.94 -29.74
C GLY A 215 -11.25 -3.55 -29.26
N ARG A 216 -12.24 -2.94 -29.91
CA ARG A 216 -12.67 -1.56 -29.57
C ARG A 216 -13.23 -1.39 -28.16
N TYR A 217 -13.73 -2.47 -27.56
CA TYR A 217 -14.30 -2.51 -26.22
C TYR A 217 -13.34 -3.05 -25.17
N ASP A 218 -12.09 -3.33 -25.55
CA ASP A 218 -11.08 -3.75 -24.59
C ASP A 218 -10.66 -2.59 -23.68
N SER A 219 -10.45 -2.91 -22.40
CA SER A 219 -9.94 -1.97 -21.40
C SER A 219 -8.42 -2.10 -21.25
N PHE A 220 -7.71 -0.97 -21.24
CA PHE A 220 -6.26 -0.90 -21.12
C PHE A 220 -5.75 -1.63 -19.87
N PHE A 221 -6.35 -1.35 -18.70
CA PHE A 221 -5.98 -1.98 -17.44
C PHE A 221 -6.40 -3.46 -17.39
N ALA A 222 -7.53 -3.81 -18.01
CA ALA A 222 -7.97 -5.20 -18.10
C ALA A 222 -7.08 -6.06 -19.00
N LEU A 223 -6.33 -5.45 -19.93
CA LEU A 223 -5.32 -6.12 -20.74
C LEU A 223 -3.95 -6.20 -20.04
N GLY A 224 -3.81 -5.64 -18.83
CA GLY A 224 -2.55 -5.62 -18.06
C GLY A 224 -1.79 -4.31 -18.14
N GLY A 225 -2.41 -3.26 -18.67
CA GLY A 225 -1.86 -1.90 -18.65
C GLY A 225 -1.67 -1.39 -17.23
N HIS A 226 -0.60 -0.64 -17.01
CA HIS A 226 -0.30 0.07 -15.75
C HIS A 226 0.20 1.48 -16.04
N SER A 227 0.45 2.28 -14.99
CA SER A 227 0.79 3.70 -15.13
C SER A 227 2.02 3.96 -16.02
N LEU A 228 3.03 3.08 -16.05
CA LEU A 228 4.17 3.22 -16.97
C LEU A 228 3.79 2.97 -18.42
N LEU A 229 3.04 1.90 -18.71
CA LEU A 229 2.55 1.65 -20.06
C LEU A 229 1.63 2.77 -20.53
N ALA A 230 0.90 3.42 -19.61
CA ALA A 230 0.16 4.64 -19.90
C ALA A 230 1.08 5.81 -20.32
N VAL A 231 2.21 6.01 -19.64
CA VAL A 231 3.23 7.00 -20.04
C VAL A 231 3.78 6.69 -21.43
N GLN A 232 4.15 5.44 -21.67
CA GLN A 232 4.70 5.00 -22.96
C GLN A 232 3.67 5.12 -24.08
N LEU A 233 2.39 4.85 -23.79
CA LEU A 233 1.26 5.07 -24.70
C LEU A 233 1.17 6.53 -25.11
N ILE A 234 1.23 7.45 -24.15
CA ILE A 234 1.17 8.90 -24.40
C ILE A 234 2.36 9.36 -25.24
N GLU A 235 3.57 8.92 -24.90
CA GLU A 235 4.77 9.23 -25.68
C GLU A 235 4.64 8.78 -27.14
N ARG A 236 4.15 7.56 -27.37
CA ARG A 236 3.97 7.02 -28.72
C ARG A 236 2.87 7.72 -29.51
N LEU A 237 1.77 8.11 -28.83
CA LEU A 237 0.69 8.88 -29.44
C LEU A 237 1.16 10.30 -29.79
N ARG A 238 1.92 10.93 -28.90
CA ARG A 238 2.46 12.29 -29.09
C ARG A 238 3.44 12.35 -30.26
N ARG A 239 4.30 11.34 -30.45
CA ARG A 239 5.18 11.23 -31.65
C ARG A 239 4.42 11.18 -32.96
N ARG A 240 3.12 10.84 -32.93
CA ARG A 240 2.21 10.83 -34.08
C ARG A 240 1.30 12.05 -34.12
N GLY A 241 1.58 13.08 -33.33
CA GLY A 241 0.78 14.32 -33.27
C GLY A 241 -0.54 14.20 -32.51
N LEU A 242 -0.75 13.10 -31.78
CA LEU A 242 -1.96 12.87 -30.96
C LEU A 242 -1.61 13.13 -29.49
N SER A 243 -2.15 14.20 -28.90
CA SER A 243 -1.96 14.48 -27.48
C SER A 243 -3.05 13.83 -26.63
N VAL A 244 -2.62 13.10 -25.60
CA VAL A 244 -3.50 12.40 -24.65
C VAL A 244 -2.99 12.69 -23.27
N SER A 245 -3.86 13.18 -22.37
CA SER A 245 -3.52 13.22 -20.95
C SER A 245 -3.70 11.83 -20.34
N VAL A 246 -2.85 11.43 -19.40
CA VAL A 246 -2.99 10.19 -18.62
C VAL A 246 -4.39 10.02 -18.05
N ARG A 247 -4.99 11.11 -17.58
CA ARG A 247 -6.36 11.18 -17.09
C ARG A 247 -7.35 10.48 -18.03
N LEU A 248 -7.29 10.76 -19.34
CA LEU A 248 -8.24 10.19 -20.31
C LEU A 248 -8.15 8.67 -20.36
N LEU A 249 -6.97 8.10 -20.17
CA LEU A 249 -6.81 6.66 -20.10
C LEU A 249 -7.38 6.08 -18.79
N PHE A 250 -7.32 6.82 -17.68
CA PHE A 250 -7.90 6.40 -16.40
C PHE A 250 -9.43 6.56 -16.37
N GLU A 251 -9.98 7.62 -16.97
CA GLU A 251 -11.42 7.89 -17.03
C GLU A 251 -12.13 7.08 -18.11
N ALA A 252 -11.50 6.95 -19.27
CA ALA A 252 -12.01 6.22 -20.43
C ALA A 252 -11.03 5.10 -20.80
N PRO A 253 -10.88 4.06 -19.95
CA PRO A 253 -9.89 3.01 -20.16
C PRO A 253 -10.21 2.09 -21.33
N THR A 254 -11.38 2.25 -21.97
CA THR A 254 -11.82 1.45 -23.11
C THR A 254 -11.34 2.07 -24.42
N LEU A 255 -10.83 1.27 -25.37
CA LEU A 255 -10.21 1.78 -26.59
C LEU A 255 -11.10 2.76 -27.38
N SER A 256 -12.37 2.42 -27.59
CA SER A 256 -13.34 3.29 -28.30
C SER A 256 -13.68 4.56 -27.52
N ALA A 257 -13.80 4.47 -26.20
CA ALA A 257 -14.06 5.63 -25.35
C ALA A 257 -12.86 6.60 -25.37
N LEU A 258 -11.63 6.07 -25.30
CA LEU A 258 -10.42 6.87 -25.43
C LEU A 258 -10.35 7.55 -26.80
N ALA A 259 -10.62 6.82 -27.88
CA ALA A 259 -10.63 7.36 -29.24
C ALA A 259 -11.64 8.50 -29.43
N GLN A 260 -12.82 8.42 -28.82
CA GLN A 260 -13.83 9.50 -28.90
C GLN A 260 -13.41 10.78 -28.16
N THR A 261 -12.64 10.64 -27.08
CA THR A 261 -12.12 11.79 -26.32
C THR A 261 -10.88 12.43 -26.98
N LEU A 262 -10.18 11.67 -27.81
CA LEU A 262 -9.00 12.11 -28.55
C LEU A 262 -9.40 13.09 -29.67
N GLY A 263 -9.15 14.38 -29.44
CA GLY A 263 -9.46 15.47 -30.38
C GLY A 263 -10.16 16.68 -29.77
N GLN A 264 -10.59 16.61 -28.50
CA GLN A 264 -11.32 17.69 -27.85
C GLN A 264 -10.45 18.68 -27.04
N ARG A 265 -9.16 18.40 -26.81
CA ARG A 265 -8.28 19.25 -25.98
C ARG A 265 -7.13 19.86 -26.80
N ARG A 266 -6.88 21.16 -26.58
CA ARG A 266 -5.75 21.90 -27.14
C ARG A 266 -4.56 21.76 -26.20
N ASP A 267 -3.40 21.38 -26.73
CA ASP A 267 -2.14 21.45 -25.99
C ASP A 267 -1.86 22.88 -25.53
N VAL A 268 -1.33 23.03 -24.31
CA VAL A 268 -0.81 24.32 -23.83
C VAL A 268 0.35 24.72 -24.74
N ALA A 269 0.14 25.74 -25.57
CA ALA A 269 1.18 26.27 -26.44
C ALA A 269 2.25 26.93 -25.57
N VAL A 270 3.43 26.32 -25.49
CA VAL A 270 4.55 26.89 -24.72
C VAL A 270 5.11 28.10 -25.47
N PRO A 271 5.08 29.31 -24.88
CA PRO A 271 5.68 30.48 -25.52
C PRO A 271 7.18 30.26 -25.74
N ALA A 272 7.71 30.75 -26.86
CA ALA A 272 9.15 30.68 -27.14
C ALA A 272 9.96 31.58 -26.18
N ASN A 273 11.24 31.26 -25.99
CA ASN A 273 12.17 32.16 -25.32
C ASN A 273 12.56 33.31 -26.26
N ALA A 274 12.30 34.56 -25.85
CA ALA A 274 12.66 35.74 -26.62
C ALA A 274 14.10 36.24 -26.34
N ILE A 275 14.78 35.70 -25.32
CA ILE A 275 16.15 36.06 -24.96
C ILE A 275 17.14 35.24 -25.81
N THR A 276 17.85 35.93 -26.71
CA THR A 276 18.89 35.34 -27.58
C THR A 276 20.30 35.67 -27.06
N PRO A 277 21.35 34.97 -27.53
CA PRO A 277 22.74 35.32 -27.20
C PRO A 277 23.14 36.75 -27.54
N ASP A 278 22.52 37.37 -28.55
CA ASP A 278 22.79 38.75 -28.98
C ASP A 278 21.96 39.80 -28.21
N THR A 279 21.14 39.38 -27.24
CA THR A 279 20.29 40.28 -26.46
C THR A 279 21.15 41.15 -25.55
N THR A 280 21.01 42.47 -25.66
CA THR A 280 21.76 43.45 -24.84
C THR A 280 20.95 44.03 -23.70
N ALA A 281 19.61 43.93 -23.75
CA ALA A 281 18.69 44.39 -22.71
C ALA A 281 17.45 43.50 -22.68
N ILE A 282 16.99 43.14 -21.48
CA ILE A 282 15.79 42.30 -21.28
C ILE A 282 14.63 43.22 -20.90
N THR A 283 13.46 42.99 -21.52
CA THR A 283 12.24 43.77 -21.26
C THR A 283 11.10 42.85 -20.81
N PRO A 284 10.06 43.37 -20.10
CA PRO A 284 8.93 42.56 -19.65
C PRO A 284 8.24 41.76 -20.76
N SER A 285 8.14 42.33 -21.96
CA SER A 285 7.51 41.67 -23.12
C SER A 285 8.23 40.40 -23.60
N MET A 286 9.50 40.23 -23.22
CA MET A 286 10.29 39.03 -23.54
C MET A 286 10.04 37.87 -22.57
N LEU A 287 9.32 38.09 -21.47
CA LEU A 287 9.17 37.15 -20.36
C LEU A 287 7.71 36.67 -20.22
N PRO A 288 7.15 35.89 -21.17
CA PRO A 288 5.73 35.54 -21.19
C PRO A 288 5.27 34.60 -20.06
N LEU A 289 6.20 34.07 -19.25
CA LEU A 289 5.93 33.11 -18.17
C LEU A 289 6.05 33.71 -16.77
N ILE A 290 6.29 35.02 -16.67
CA ILE A 290 6.42 35.76 -15.41
C ILE A 290 6.02 37.23 -15.60
N GLU A 291 5.36 37.82 -14.61
CA GLU A 291 4.95 39.23 -14.66
C GLU A 291 5.94 40.07 -13.84
N LEU A 292 6.97 40.59 -14.49
CA LEU A 292 7.98 41.45 -13.85
C LEU A 292 7.92 42.88 -14.37
N THR A 293 8.17 43.85 -13.50
CA THR A 293 8.44 45.23 -13.91
C THR A 293 9.88 45.36 -14.44
N GLN A 294 10.17 46.42 -15.21
CA GLN A 294 11.56 46.65 -15.66
C GLN A 294 12.52 46.79 -14.47
N ALA A 295 12.08 47.41 -13.36
CA ALA A 295 12.89 47.54 -12.15
C ALA A 295 13.21 46.19 -11.49
N ASP A 296 12.29 45.21 -11.57
CA ASP A 296 12.56 43.85 -11.11
C ASP A 296 13.61 43.16 -11.99
N ILE A 297 13.49 43.31 -13.31
CA ILE A 297 14.42 42.74 -14.29
C ILE A 297 15.83 43.32 -14.10
N ASP A 298 15.95 44.64 -13.94
CA ASP A 298 17.23 45.30 -13.74
C ASP A 298 17.94 44.78 -12.47
N LYS A 299 17.18 44.58 -11.37
CA LYS A 299 17.71 43.96 -10.14
C LYS A 299 18.17 42.52 -10.34
N ILE A 300 17.43 41.72 -11.10
CA ILE A 300 17.84 40.36 -11.44
C ILE A 300 19.16 40.40 -12.21
N VAL A 301 19.27 41.28 -13.20
CA VAL A 301 20.48 41.43 -14.03
C VAL A 301 21.70 41.82 -13.18
N GLU A 302 21.54 42.68 -12.18
CA GLU A 302 22.63 43.07 -11.26
C GLU A 302 23.19 41.90 -10.44
N GLN A 303 22.37 40.89 -10.13
CA GLN A 303 22.76 39.73 -9.32
C GLN A 303 23.42 38.62 -10.14
N VAL A 304 23.27 38.63 -11.48
CA VAL A 304 23.82 37.58 -12.36
C VAL A 304 25.25 37.92 -12.78
N PRO A 305 26.22 36.99 -12.63
CA PRO A 305 27.57 37.20 -13.14
C PRO A 305 27.57 37.48 -14.65
N GLN A 306 28.26 38.54 -15.07
CA GLN A 306 28.28 39.04 -16.46
C GLN A 306 26.93 39.60 -16.98
N GLY A 307 25.95 39.81 -16.08
CA GLY A 307 24.67 40.45 -16.37
C GLY A 307 23.90 39.75 -17.50
N VAL A 308 23.30 40.55 -18.39
CA VAL A 308 22.45 40.06 -19.50
C VAL A 308 23.16 39.01 -20.37
N ALA A 309 24.48 39.14 -20.59
CA ALA A 309 25.23 38.23 -21.46
C ALA A 309 25.19 36.77 -20.97
N ASN A 310 25.07 36.56 -19.64
CA ASN A 310 24.98 35.23 -19.05
C ASN A 310 23.54 34.80 -18.73
N ILE A 311 22.51 35.60 -19.03
CA ILE A 311 21.12 35.20 -18.80
C ILE A 311 20.62 34.48 -20.04
N GLN A 312 20.21 33.22 -19.86
CA GLN A 312 19.55 32.42 -20.88
C GLN A 312 18.04 32.63 -20.89
N ASP A 313 17.43 32.70 -19.72
CA ASP A 313 15.97 32.74 -19.59
C ASP A 313 15.56 33.27 -18.21
N ILE A 314 14.36 33.83 -18.12
CA ILE A 314 13.74 34.25 -16.85
C ILE A 314 12.26 33.86 -16.87
N TYR A 315 11.82 33.07 -15.90
CA TYR A 315 10.43 32.66 -15.76
C TYR A 315 10.07 32.38 -14.29
N ALA A 316 8.79 32.29 -13.97
CA ALA A 316 8.35 32.08 -12.59
C ALA A 316 8.69 30.69 -12.08
N LEU A 317 8.65 30.52 -10.76
CA LEU A 317 8.67 29.20 -10.13
C LEU A 317 7.41 28.41 -10.49
N SER A 318 7.53 27.08 -10.49
CA SER A 318 6.34 26.23 -10.44
C SER A 318 5.66 26.35 -9.06
N PRO A 319 4.36 26.06 -8.93
CA PRO A 319 3.66 26.16 -7.64
C PRO A 319 4.28 25.31 -6.52
N LEU A 320 4.96 24.22 -6.88
CA LEU A 320 5.72 23.43 -5.93
C LEU A 320 7.05 24.07 -5.55
N GLN A 321 7.80 24.59 -6.52
CA GLN A 321 9.04 25.32 -6.23
C GLN A 321 8.77 26.51 -5.30
N ASP A 322 7.65 27.22 -5.48
CA ASP A 322 7.21 28.29 -4.56
C ASP A 322 7.05 27.79 -3.13
N GLY A 323 6.40 26.63 -2.94
CA GLY A 323 6.22 26.02 -1.62
C GLY A 323 7.55 25.60 -0.97
N LEU A 324 8.49 25.04 -1.75
CA LEU A 324 9.82 24.69 -1.27
C LEU A 324 10.64 25.92 -0.89
N LEU A 325 10.60 26.97 -1.72
CA LEU A 325 11.27 28.24 -1.43
C LEU A 325 10.73 28.85 -0.12
N PHE A 326 9.42 28.86 0.07
CA PHE A 326 8.80 29.35 1.30
C PHE A 326 9.32 28.64 2.55
N HIS A 327 9.41 27.31 2.53
CA HIS A 327 9.96 26.54 3.65
C HIS A 327 11.46 26.78 3.86
N HIS A 328 12.24 26.91 2.80
CA HIS A 328 13.67 27.29 2.90
C HIS A 328 13.83 28.63 3.64
N LEU A 329 12.97 29.61 3.34
CA LEU A 329 12.98 30.93 3.98
C LEU A 329 12.52 30.91 5.43
N LEU A 330 11.60 30.01 5.79
CA LEU A 330 11.10 29.88 7.17
C LEU A 330 12.05 29.11 8.10
N ALA A 331 12.81 28.16 7.57
CA ALA A 331 13.75 27.40 8.39
C ALA A 331 14.80 28.36 8.99
N SER A 332 15.10 28.22 10.29
CA SER A 332 16.09 29.07 10.99
C SER A 332 17.52 28.53 10.95
N THR A 333 17.67 27.21 10.74
CA THR A 333 18.95 26.49 10.75
C THR A 333 18.90 25.35 9.74
N GLY A 334 19.92 25.21 8.90
CA GLY A 334 19.98 24.14 7.89
C GLY A 334 18.97 24.28 6.76
N ASP A 335 18.93 23.33 5.85
CA ASP A 335 18.04 23.28 4.71
C ASP A 335 17.37 21.89 4.60
N PRO A 336 16.04 21.79 4.81
CA PRO A 336 15.33 20.51 4.75
C PRO A 336 15.27 19.92 3.34
N TYR A 337 15.60 20.69 2.30
CA TYR A 337 15.49 20.30 0.90
C TYR A 337 16.85 20.08 0.22
N LEU A 338 17.90 19.94 1.01
CA LEU A 338 19.25 19.65 0.54
C LEU A 338 19.49 18.14 0.52
N LEU A 339 19.62 17.57 -0.68
CA LEU A 339 20.01 16.20 -0.91
C LEU A 339 21.51 16.02 -0.74
N MET A 340 21.92 14.94 -0.07
CA MET A 340 23.32 14.57 0.07
C MET A 340 23.59 13.18 -0.51
N LEU A 341 24.62 13.10 -1.35
CA LEU A 341 25.15 11.86 -1.93
C LEU A 341 26.64 11.76 -1.62
N GLN A 342 27.11 10.61 -1.13
CA GLN A 342 28.52 10.32 -0.93
C GLN A 342 29.00 9.19 -1.84
N LEU A 343 30.06 9.47 -2.58
CA LEU A 343 30.71 8.51 -3.48
C LEU A 343 32.18 8.35 -3.08
N ALA A 344 32.72 7.15 -3.23
CA ALA A 344 34.15 6.88 -3.16
C ALA A 344 34.69 6.51 -4.54
N PHE A 345 35.89 7.02 -4.85
CA PHE A 345 36.60 6.81 -6.11
C PHE A 345 37.96 6.19 -5.82
N GLU A 346 38.35 5.17 -6.57
CA GLU A 346 39.64 4.50 -6.38
C GLU A 346 40.84 5.44 -6.61
N THR A 347 40.73 6.37 -7.55
CA THR A 347 41.82 7.29 -7.94
C THR A 347 41.35 8.71 -8.16
N ARG A 348 42.28 9.68 -8.11
CA ARG A 348 42.00 11.09 -8.40
C ARG A 348 41.57 11.29 -9.83
N GLU A 349 42.19 10.58 -10.77
CA GLU A 349 41.86 10.65 -12.19
C GLU A 349 40.41 10.25 -12.45
N ARG A 350 39.90 9.24 -11.73
CA ARG A 350 38.52 8.79 -11.86
C ARG A 350 37.52 9.81 -11.30
N LEU A 351 37.86 10.43 -10.16
CA LEU A 351 37.10 11.54 -9.60
C LEU A 351 37.06 12.74 -10.57
N ASP A 352 38.20 13.13 -11.15
CA ASP A 352 38.29 14.25 -12.07
C ASP A 352 37.51 13.99 -13.38
N GLN A 353 37.52 12.76 -13.89
CA GLN A 353 36.66 12.34 -15.00
C GLN A 353 35.18 12.50 -14.68
N TYR A 354 34.76 12.09 -13.48
CA TYR A 354 33.38 12.23 -13.02
C TYR A 354 32.97 13.70 -12.90
N LEU A 355 33.81 14.54 -12.28
CA LEU A 355 33.57 15.98 -12.14
C LEU A 355 33.49 16.69 -13.50
N HIS A 356 34.34 16.30 -14.46
CA HIS A 356 34.30 16.83 -15.81
C HIS A 356 33.00 16.44 -16.54
N ALA A 357 32.61 15.16 -16.49
CA ALA A 357 31.35 14.70 -17.06
C ALA A 357 30.14 15.37 -16.41
N LEU A 358 30.17 15.58 -15.08
CA LEU A 358 29.11 16.29 -14.36
C LEU A 358 28.99 17.75 -14.82
N GLN A 359 30.11 18.45 -15.07
CA GLN A 359 30.09 19.78 -15.67
C GLN A 359 29.44 19.78 -17.06
N GLN A 360 29.73 18.79 -17.91
CA GLN A 360 29.10 18.68 -19.23
C GLN A 360 27.58 18.48 -19.15
N VAL A 361 27.13 17.72 -18.14
CA VAL A 361 25.69 17.57 -17.86
C VAL A 361 25.08 18.90 -17.40
N ILE A 362 25.75 19.66 -16.52
CA ILE A 362 25.31 21.00 -16.10
C ILE A 362 25.17 21.94 -17.31
N ASP A 363 26.16 21.97 -18.19
CA ASP A 363 26.15 22.83 -19.39
C ASP A 363 24.97 22.52 -20.32
N ARG A 364 24.56 21.26 -20.34
CA ARG A 364 23.52 20.73 -21.23
C ARG A 364 22.09 20.96 -20.73
N HIS A 365 21.85 20.97 -19.42
CA HIS A 365 20.52 21.12 -18.83
C HIS A 365 20.33 22.50 -18.20
N ASP A 366 19.26 23.21 -18.57
CA ASP A 366 18.98 24.58 -18.09
C ASP A 366 18.73 24.62 -16.57
N ILE A 367 17.97 23.66 -16.06
CA ILE A 367 17.59 23.60 -14.64
C ILE A 367 18.80 23.46 -13.71
N LEU A 368 19.86 22.77 -14.15
CA LEU A 368 21.09 22.63 -13.36
C LEU A 368 21.89 23.94 -13.30
N ARG A 369 21.65 24.87 -14.24
CA ARG A 369 22.25 26.21 -14.29
C ARG A 369 21.26 27.30 -13.85
N THR A 370 20.21 26.93 -13.14
CA THR A 370 19.17 27.88 -12.70
C THR A 370 19.43 28.35 -11.27
N ALA A 371 19.39 29.66 -11.08
CA ALA A 371 19.35 30.33 -9.79
C ALA A 371 17.94 30.84 -9.49
N LEU A 372 17.60 31.08 -8.22
CA LEU A 372 16.36 31.69 -7.80
C LEU A 372 16.59 33.10 -7.26
N VAL A 373 15.77 34.05 -7.69
CA VAL A 373 15.81 35.44 -7.21
C VAL A 373 14.42 35.81 -6.69
N TRP A 374 14.32 36.15 -5.40
CA TRP A 374 13.08 36.59 -4.75
C TRP A 374 13.25 37.89 -3.96
N GLU A 375 14.49 38.25 -3.61
CA GLU A 375 14.76 39.45 -2.82
C GLU A 375 14.64 40.72 -3.66
N GLY A 376 13.77 41.62 -3.23
CA GLY A 376 13.61 42.93 -3.84
C GLY A 376 12.91 42.92 -5.21
N VAL A 377 12.38 41.78 -5.64
CA VAL A 377 11.54 41.64 -6.83
C VAL A 377 10.08 41.42 -6.46
N SER A 378 9.15 41.82 -7.33
CA SER A 378 7.71 41.68 -7.12
C SER A 378 7.23 40.22 -7.01
N MET A 379 7.91 39.28 -7.68
CA MET A 379 7.63 37.85 -7.57
C MET A 379 8.91 37.01 -7.73
N PRO A 380 9.01 35.85 -7.06
CA PRO A 380 10.14 34.94 -7.22
C PRO A 380 10.34 34.51 -8.68
N ALA A 381 11.59 34.54 -9.13
CA ALA A 381 11.99 34.23 -10.50
C ALA A 381 13.05 33.13 -10.55
N GLN A 382 12.90 32.20 -11.50
CA GLN A 382 13.96 31.32 -11.97
C GLN A 382 14.78 32.07 -13.00
N VAL A 383 16.10 32.08 -12.84
CA VAL A 383 17.05 32.76 -13.72
C VAL A 383 18.04 31.73 -14.24
N VAL A 384 17.89 31.36 -15.51
CA VAL A 384 18.73 30.35 -16.15
C VAL A 384 20.02 31.02 -16.61
N TRP A 385 21.18 30.56 -16.14
CA TRP A 385 22.48 31.08 -16.58
C TRP A 385 22.96 30.35 -17.83
N ARG A 386 23.60 31.03 -18.78
CA ARG A 386 24.26 30.40 -19.94
C ARG A 386 25.44 29.55 -19.51
N HIS A 387 26.23 30.06 -18.58
CA HIS A 387 27.41 29.40 -18.04
C HIS A 387 27.37 29.41 -16.52
N ALA A 388 27.38 28.22 -15.93
CA ALA A 388 27.51 28.02 -14.48
C ALA A 388 28.55 26.93 -14.23
N ARG A 389 29.60 27.26 -13.47
CA ARG A 389 30.71 26.34 -13.18
C ARG A 389 30.42 25.58 -11.89
N LEU A 390 30.57 24.25 -11.92
CA LEU A 390 30.44 23.38 -10.76
C LEU A 390 31.41 23.81 -9.65
N PRO A 391 30.91 24.20 -8.46
CA PRO A 391 31.74 24.49 -7.31
C PRO A 391 32.29 23.18 -6.73
N VAL A 392 33.61 23.03 -6.73
CA VAL A 392 34.32 21.89 -6.12
C VAL A 392 35.24 22.41 -5.02
N THR A 393 35.01 21.98 -3.78
CA THR A 393 35.86 22.33 -2.63
C THR A 393 36.70 21.12 -2.23
N GLU A 394 38.02 21.24 -2.35
CA GLU A 394 38.95 20.22 -1.88
C GLU A 394 39.34 20.49 -0.41
N LEU A 395 39.16 19.48 0.45
CA LEU A 395 39.42 19.56 1.87
C LEU A 395 40.54 18.60 2.26
N THR A 396 41.43 19.07 3.13
CA THR A 396 42.38 18.23 3.85
C THR A 396 41.81 17.97 5.24
N LEU A 397 41.49 16.71 5.55
CA LEU A 397 40.87 16.28 6.80
C LEU A 397 41.83 15.32 7.52
N ASP A 398 41.85 15.37 8.86
CA ASP A 398 42.74 14.54 9.66
C ASP A 398 42.05 13.22 10.01
N ALA A 399 42.68 12.12 9.59
CA ALA A 399 42.32 10.75 9.94
C ALA A 399 42.10 10.51 11.45
N ALA A 400 42.81 11.27 12.29
CA ALA A 400 42.75 11.16 13.75
C ALA A 400 41.38 11.55 14.33
N ASP A 401 40.60 12.38 13.62
CA ASP A 401 39.29 12.87 14.06
C ASP A 401 38.12 11.93 13.69
N GLY A 402 38.42 10.73 13.17
CA GLY A 402 37.47 9.70 12.75
C GLY A 402 37.46 9.45 11.24
N PRO A 403 36.59 8.56 10.73
CA PRO A 403 36.51 8.27 9.29
C PRO A 403 36.24 9.53 8.46
N ILE A 404 37.01 9.75 7.39
CA ILE A 404 36.89 10.96 6.55
C ILE A 404 35.47 11.10 5.96
N ALA A 405 34.82 9.99 5.61
CA ALA A 405 33.44 9.98 5.14
C ALA A 405 32.45 10.57 6.17
N GLU A 406 32.61 10.21 7.45
CA GLU A 406 31.79 10.74 8.55
C GLU A 406 32.09 12.21 8.84
N GLN A 407 33.36 12.62 8.74
CA GLN A 407 33.75 14.02 8.88
C GLN A 407 33.12 14.89 7.80
N LEU A 408 33.15 14.44 6.54
CA LEU A 408 32.47 15.10 5.43
C LEU A 408 30.95 15.16 5.66
N ALA A 409 30.33 14.05 6.06
CA ALA A 409 28.89 13.99 6.34
C ALA A 409 28.49 14.96 7.47
N ARG A 410 29.29 15.05 8.53
CA ARG A 410 29.05 15.97 9.66
C ARG A 410 29.27 17.43 9.29
N ARG A 411 30.30 17.73 8.51
CA ARG A 411 30.63 19.10 8.08
C ARG A 411 29.57 19.68 7.14
N PHE A 412 29.02 18.82 6.28
CA PHE A 412 28.05 19.19 5.26
C PHE A 412 26.62 18.75 5.60
N ASP A 413 26.36 18.54 6.89
CA ASP A 413 25.06 18.11 7.38
C ASP A 413 23.97 19.13 6.96
N PRO A 414 22.92 18.72 6.23
CA PRO A 414 21.82 19.57 5.83
C PRO A 414 21.16 20.31 7.00
N ARG A 415 21.22 19.76 8.23
CA ARG A 415 20.67 20.40 9.44
C ARG A 415 21.36 21.70 9.83
N HIS A 416 22.57 21.92 9.34
CA HIS A 416 23.40 23.06 9.70
C HIS A 416 23.96 23.80 8.48
N THR A 417 23.72 23.29 7.27
CA THR A 417 24.24 23.87 6.04
C THR A 417 23.12 24.25 5.08
N ARG A 418 23.40 25.25 4.24
CA ARG A 418 22.51 25.74 3.19
C ARG A 418 23.30 25.95 1.90
N LEU A 419 22.59 25.93 0.78
CA LEU A 419 23.09 26.51 -0.47
C LEU A 419 22.52 27.91 -0.63
N ASP A 420 23.30 28.81 -1.22
CA ASP A 420 22.79 30.12 -1.64
C ASP A 420 21.98 29.91 -2.91
N LEU A 421 20.66 30.03 -2.80
CA LEU A 421 19.74 29.77 -3.91
C LEU A 421 19.86 30.81 -5.03
N THR A 422 20.53 31.94 -4.79
CA THR A 422 20.75 33.00 -5.79
C THR A 422 21.93 32.71 -6.72
N GLN A 423 22.71 31.65 -6.45
CA GLN A 423 23.93 31.32 -7.20
C GLN A 423 23.79 29.96 -7.89
N ALA A 424 23.81 29.93 -9.22
CA ALA A 424 23.84 28.68 -9.98
C ALA A 424 25.28 28.14 -10.13
N PRO A 425 25.48 26.81 -10.20
CA PRO A 425 24.46 25.76 -10.08
C PRO A 425 24.09 25.46 -8.62
N LEU A 426 22.83 25.07 -8.35
CA LEU A 426 22.38 24.60 -7.02
C LEU A 426 22.83 23.15 -6.71
N LEU A 427 24.06 22.86 -7.11
CA LEU A 427 24.76 21.57 -7.04
C LEU A 427 26.22 21.84 -6.68
N HIS A 428 26.68 21.37 -5.52
CA HIS A 428 28.04 21.61 -5.02
C HIS A 428 28.73 20.29 -4.67
N CYS A 429 30.03 20.20 -4.93
CA CYS A 429 30.85 19.04 -4.56
C CYS A 429 31.90 19.44 -3.53
N ALA A 430 32.14 18.57 -2.55
CA ALA A 430 33.29 18.62 -1.66
C ALA A 430 34.06 17.31 -1.77
N ILE A 431 35.38 17.38 -1.87
CA ILE A 431 36.25 16.22 -2.05
C ILE A 431 37.32 16.16 -0.95
N ALA A 432 37.65 14.95 -0.51
CA ALA A 432 38.78 14.70 0.39
C ALA A 432 39.36 13.31 0.12
N GLN A 433 40.65 13.13 0.39
CA GLN A 433 41.28 11.82 0.31
C GLN A 433 41.13 11.07 1.64
N ASP A 434 40.83 9.77 1.59
CA ASP A 434 40.81 8.90 2.78
C ASP A 434 42.18 8.29 3.08
N ASN A 435 42.27 7.55 4.19
CA ASN A 435 43.52 6.96 4.68
C ASN A 435 44.01 5.79 3.81
N GLU A 436 43.13 5.24 2.98
CA GLU A 436 43.41 4.14 2.05
C GLU A 436 43.82 4.67 0.67
N GLY A 437 43.88 5.99 0.51
CA GLY A 437 44.25 6.67 -0.73
C GLY A 437 43.10 6.91 -1.70
N ARG A 438 41.88 6.47 -1.36
CA ARG A 438 40.66 6.70 -2.16
C ARG A 438 40.22 8.15 -2.04
N TRP A 439 39.50 8.62 -3.05
CA TRP A 439 38.94 9.95 -3.08
C TRP A 439 37.45 9.91 -2.77
N LEU A 440 37.04 10.61 -1.72
CA LEU A 440 35.65 10.73 -1.32
C LEU A 440 35.07 12.02 -1.89
N LEU A 441 33.85 11.95 -2.41
CA LEU A 441 33.08 13.08 -2.91
C LEU A 441 31.76 13.13 -2.15
N THR A 442 31.49 14.27 -1.52
CA THR A 442 30.16 14.63 -1.02
C THR A 442 29.53 15.61 -2.01
N GLN A 443 28.49 15.15 -2.69
CA GLN A 443 27.68 15.94 -3.61
C GLN A 443 26.42 16.42 -2.88
N ARG A 444 26.13 17.71 -2.99
CA ARG A 444 24.95 18.36 -2.41
C ARG A 444 24.13 19.00 -3.52
N LEU A 445 22.85 18.71 -3.59
CA LEU A 445 21.93 19.26 -4.60
C LEU A 445 20.65 19.73 -3.92
N HIS A 446 20.13 20.89 -4.30
CA HIS A 446 18.85 21.35 -3.77
C HIS A 446 17.68 20.75 -4.56
N HIS A 447 16.62 20.30 -3.88
CA HIS A 447 15.42 19.77 -4.53
C HIS A 447 14.69 20.76 -5.47
N LEU A 448 15.02 22.05 -5.45
CA LEU A 448 14.40 23.06 -6.31
C LEU A 448 14.76 22.85 -7.78
N ILE A 449 15.89 22.19 -8.05
CA ILE A 449 16.39 21.92 -9.40
C ILE A 449 16.27 20.44 -9.80
N GLY A 450 15.74 19.57 -8.92
CA GLY A 450 15.67 18.15 -9.23
C GLY A 450 15.02 17.28 -8.15
N ASP A 451 14.36 16.22 -8.63
CA ASP A 451 13.88 15.08 -7.85
C ASP A 451 14.75 13.82 -8.06
N HIS A 452 14.34 12.68 -7.49
CA HIS A 452 15.04 11.41 -7.67
C HIS A 452 15.28 11.05 -9.14
N SER A 453 14.27 11.27 -9.99
CA SER A 453 14.40 11.00 -11.43
C SER A 453 15.41 11.93 -12.12
N THR A 454 15.60 13.15 -11.63
CA THR A 454 16.68 14.02 -12.08
C THR A 454 18.05 13.42 -11.78
N LEU A 455 18.23 12.84 -10.60
CA LEU A 455 19.48 12.15 -10.23
C LEU A 455 19.73 10.93 -11.12
N GLU A 456 18.70 10.16 -11.46
CA GLU A 456 18.81 9.00 -12.37
C GLU A 456 19.26 9.41 -13.77
N VAL A 457 18.62 10.42 -14.36
CA VAL A 457 18.99 10.94 -15.69
C VAL A 457 20.41 11.54 -15.65
N MET A 458 20.73 12.28 -14.59
CA MET A 458 22.06 12.90 -14.42
C MET A 458 23.14 11.83 -14.34
N HIS A 459 22.93 10.77 -13.55
CA HIS A 459 23.85 9.65 -13.47
C HIS A 459 24.00 8.94 -14.82
N ALA A 460 22.90 8.66 -15.52
CA ALA A 460 22.93 8.02 -16.83
C ALA A 460 23.68 8.86 -17.89
N GLU A 461 23.51 10.19 -17.88
CA GLU A 461 24.25 11.07 -18.79
C GLU A 461 25.73 11.21 -18.41
N VAL A 462 26.08 11.27 -17.12
CA VAL A 462 27.49 11.22 -16.66
C VAL A 462 28.18 9.95 -17.17
N HIS A 463 27.51 8.80 -17.07
CA HIS A 463 28.01 7.54 -17.65
C HIS A 463 28.19 7.61 -19.17
N ALA A 464 27.27 8.25 -19.87
CA ALA A 464 27.38 8.44 -21.31
C ALA A 464 28.59 9.31 -21.68
N PHE A 465 28.84 10.40 -20.95
CA PHE A 465 30.01 11.27 -21.17
C PHE A 465 31.33 10.57 -20.87
N ILE A 466 31.44 9.88 -19.73
CA ILE A 466 32.64 9.09 -19.38
C ILE A 466 32.90 8.00 -20.43
N GLY A 467 31.84 7.38 -20.96
CA GLY A 467 31.93 6.37 -22.02
C GLY A 467 32.11 6.92 -23.44
N GLY A 468 32.29 8.24 -23.63
CA GLY A 468 32.46 8.86 -24.95
C GLY A 468 31.21 8.85 -25.83
N ARG A 469 30.02 8.65 -25.24
CA ARG A 469 28.71 8.61 -25.91
C ARG A 469 27.88 9.88 -25.72
N GLY A 470 28.44 10.93 -25.12
CA GLY A 470 27.74 12.20 -24.85
C GLY A 470 27.07 12.81 -26.08
N ASP A 471 27.75 12.81 -27.23
CA ASP A 471 27.22 13.38 -28.49
C ASP A 471 26.03 12.60 -29.06
N SER A 472 25.79 11.37 -28.61
CA SER A 472 24.65 10.54 -29.02
C SER A 472 23.38 10.80 -28.19
N LEU A 473 23.48 11.62 -27.14
CA LEU A 473 22.34 11.98 -26.31
C LEU A 473 21.37 12.88 -27.10
N PRO A 474 20.04 12.67 -26.98
CA PRO A 474 19.04 13.51 -27.64
C PRO A 474 19.12 14.96 -27.12
N PRO A 475 18.50 15.97 -27.74
CA PRO A 475 18.46 17.32 -27.17
C PRO A 475 17.86 17.34 -25.75
N ALA A 476 18.47 18.10 -24.84
CA ALA A 476 17.94 18.30 -23.50
C ALA A 476 16.61 19.05 -23.55
N GLN A 477 15.64 18.62 -22.73
CA GLN A 477 14.33 19.25 -22.67
C GLN A 477 14.37 20.44 -21.67
N PRO A 478 13.99 21.65 -22.10
CA PRO A 478 13.96 22.81 -21.21
C PRO A 478 12.93 22.69 -20.10
N PHE A 479 13.29 23.01 -18.86
CA PHE A 479 12.37 22.94 -17.72
C PHE A 479 11.21 23.94 -17.83
N ARG A 480 11.39 25.05 -18.56
CA ARG A 480 10.32 26.04 -18.84
C ARG A 480 9.04 25.45 -19.43
N HIS A 481 9.12 24.29 -20.10
CA HIS A 481 7.94 23.62 -20.65
C HIS A 481 6.98 23.18 -19.53
N LEU A 482 7.51 22.66 -18.43
CA LEU A 482 6.71 22.28 -17.26
C LEU A 482 6.09 23.54 -16.61
N VAL A 483 6.88 24.60 -16.46
CA VAL A 483 6.40 25.88 -15.88
C VAL A 483 5.25 26.45 -16.72
N ALA A 484 5.36 26.42 -18.05
CA ALA A 484 4.30 26.84 -18.93
C ALA A 484 3.02 26.00 -18.75
N GLN A 485 3.15 24.67 -18.62
CA GLN A 485 2.01 23.78 -18.35
C GLN A 485 1.36 24.07 -17.00
N ALA A 486 2.16 24.27 -15.95
CA ALA A 486 1.67 24.54 -14.60
C ALA A 486 0.95 25.89 -14.50
N ARG A 487 1.40 26.92 -15.24
CA ARG A 487 0.84 28.29 -15.15
C ARG A 487 -0.24 28.60 -16.18
N LEU A 488 -0.16 28.02 -17.37
CA LEU A 488 -1.11 28.26 -18.47
C LEU A 488 -2.12 27.11 -18.64
N GLY A 489 -1.98 26.04 -17.86
CA GLY A 489 -2.89 24.90 -17.85
C GLY A 489 -4.18 25.18 -17.08
N VAL A 490 -4.46 24.38 -16.06
CA VAL A 490 -5.65 24.55 -15.21
C VAL A 490 -5.53 25.84 -14.39
N SER A 491 -6.61 26.61 -14.31
CA SER A 491 -6.60 27.87 -13.57
C SER A 491 -6.59 27.65 -12.06
N GLN A 492 -6.06 28.62 -11.31
CA GLN A 492 -6.08 28.57 -9.84
C GLN A 492 -7.50 28.39 -9.27
N ALA A 493 -8.50 29.06 -9.84
CA ALA A 493 -9.89 28.96 -9.41
C ALA A 493 -10.48 27.55 -9.64
N GLU A 494 -10.06 26.85 -10.68
CA GLU A 494 -10.47 25.46 -10.93
C GLU A 494 -9.81 24.50 -9.94
N HIS A 495 -8.53 24.71 -9.59
CA HIS A 495 -7.89 23.96 -8.50
C HIS A 495 -8.63 24.19 -7.18
N GLU A 496 -8.95 25.44 -6.84
CA GLU A 496 -9.66 25.78 -5.59
C GLU A 496 -11.04 25.13 -5.53
N ARG A 497 -11.81 25.16 -6.62
CA ARG A 497 -13.11 24.49 -6.69
C ARG A 497 -12.98 22.98 -6.44
N PHE A 498 -12.05 22.31 -7.12
CA PHE A 498 -11.82 20.88 -6.96
C PHE A 498 -11.43 20.51 -5.52
N PHE A 499 -10.46 21.21 -4.93
CA PHE A 499 -10.03 20.90 -3.57
C PHE A 499 -11.07 21.27 -2.52
N THR A 500 -11.88 22.31 -2.75
CA THR A 500 -13.01 22.65 -1.88
C THR A 500 -14.05 21.53 -1.89
N GLU A 501 -14.42 21.01 -3.07
CA GLU A 501 -15.34 19.87 -3.19
C GLU A 501 -14.83 18.62 -2.45
N GLN A 502 -13.50 18.43 -2.37
CA GLN A 502 -12.89 17.25 -1.75
C GLN A 502 -12.61 17.39 -0.25
N LEU A 503 -12.32 18.61 0.24
CA LEU A 503 -11.69 18.81 1.55
C LEU A 503 -12.49 19.73 2.49
N ALA A 504 -13.50 20.45 2.03
CA ALA A 504 -14.19 21.47 2.84
C ALA A 504 -14.84 20.90 4.12
N ASP A 505 -15.28 19.65 4.10
CA ASP A 505 -15.86 18.93 5.26
C ASP A 505 -14.80 18.22 6.13
N ILE A 506 -13.51 18.39 5.84
CA ILE A 506 -12.41 17.90 6.67
C ILE A 506 -12.05 18.98 7.68
N GLU A 507 -12.54 18.83 8.91
CA GLU A 507 -12.34 19.78 10.01
C GLU A 507 -11.12 19.44 10.87
N GLU A 508 -10.68 18.17 10.85
CA GLU A 508 -9.55 17.67 11.64
C GLU A 508 -8.47 17.06 10.74
N PRO A 509 -7.19 17.19 11.10
CA PRO A 509 -6.11 16.59 10.35
C PRO A 509 -6.03 15.08 10.56
N THR A 510 -5.55 14.34 9.56
CA THR A 510 -5.23 12.92 9.72
C THR A 510 -3.81 12.77 10.27
N LEU A 511 -3.71 12.43 11.55
CA LEU A 511 -2.46 12.32 12.31
C LEU A 511 -2.29 10.89 12.87
N PRO A 512 -1.73 9.95 12.10
CA PRO A 512 -1.53 8.57 12.55
C PRO A 512 -0.64 8.52 13.80
N PHE A 513 -1.01 7.70 14.78
CA PHE A 513 -0.31 7.55 16.05
C PHE A 513 -0.16 8.87 16.85
N GLY A 514 -0.95 9.90 16.53
CA GLY A 514 -0.85 11.22 17.15
C GLY A 514 0.40 12.01 16.73
N LEU A 515 1.11 11.59 15.69
CA LEU A 515 2.33 12.24 15.22
C LEU A 515 1.98 13.49 14.39
N ALA A 516 1.88 14.62 15.09
CA ALA A 516 1.57 15.94 14.51
C ALA A 516 2.81 16.71 14.03
N GLN A 517 3.98 16.44 14.64
CA GLN A 517 5.20 17.17 14.34
C GLN A 517 5.76 16.71 12.97
N VAL A 518 5.52 17.54 11.97
CA VAL A 518 6.32 17.64 10.75
C VAL A 518 7.67 18.26 11.19
N GLN A 519 8.56 17.43 11.74
CA GLN A 519 9.83 17.90 12.34
C GLN A 519 10.69 18.57 11.27
N HIS A 520 11.18 19.78 11.58
CA HIS A 520 11.97 20.61 10.67
C HIS A 520 13.47 20.24 10.64
N ASP A 521 13.94 19.32 11.49
CA ASP A 521 15.35 18.95 11.59
C ASP A 521 15.67 17.56 11.02
N GLY A 522 14.65 16.74 10.73
CA GLY A 522 14.80 15.41 10.13
C GLY A 522 15.83 14.52 10.84
N SER A 523 16.10 14.78 12.12
CA SER A 523 17.02 13.98 12.91
C SER A 523 16.32 12.70 13.32
N ASP A 524 16.91 11.57 12.91
CA ASP A 524 16.54 10.22 13.35
C ASP A 524 15.36 9.56 12.61
N VAL A 525 15.18 9.85 11.31
CA VAL A 525 14.30 9.04 10.46
C VAL A 525 14.92 7.65 10.29
N SER A 526 14.21 6.64 10.77
CA SER A 526 14.58 5.23 10.56
C SER A 526 13.92 4.72 9.30
N GLU A 527 14.65 3.91 8.53
CA GLU A 527 14.15 3.31 7.30
C GLU A 527 14.11 1.78 7.41
N SER A 528 13.09 1.16 6.82
CA SER A 528 13.02 -0.28 6.65
C SER A 528 12.46 -0.62 5.28
N HIS A 529 13.08 -1.58 4.61
CA HIS A 529 12.63 -2.10 3.33
C HIS A 529 12.14 -3.55 3.48
N ARG A 530 11.03 -3.87 2.80
CA ARG A 530 10.42 -5.20 2.79
C ARG A 530 9.86 -5.53 1.41
N MET A 531 10.31 -6.66 0.84
CA MET A 531 9.71 -7.22 -0.35
C MET A 531 8.39 -7.93 -0.02
N LEU A 532 7.34 -7.69 -0.81
CA LEU A 532 6.10 -8.42 -0.70
C LEU A 532 6.26 -9.86 -1.22
N PRO A 533 5.59 -10.84 -0.59
CA PRO A 533 5.58 -12.21 -1.09
C PRO A 533 5.09 -12.28 -2.55
N PRO A 534 5.74 -13.03 -3.45
CA PRO A 534 5.36 -13.11 -4.86
C PRO A 534 3.89 -13.47 -5.06
N ALA A 535 3.37 -14.42 -4.28
CA ALA A 535 1.97 -14.84 -4.33
C ALA A 535 0.98 -13.71 -4.00
N LEU A 536 1.33 -12.81 -3.06
CA LEU A 536 0.48 -11.66 -2.74
C LEU A 536 0.50 -10.65 -3.88
N ASN A 537 1.67 -10.36 -4.43
CA ASN A 537 1.82 -9.46 -5.57
C ASN A 537 1.03 -9.96 -6.81
N ASP A 538 1.14 -11.25 -7.14
CA ASP A 538 0.39 -11.85 -8.27
C ASP A 538 -1.13 -11.72 -8.08
N ARG A 539 -1.61 -11.98 -6.86
CA ARG A 539 -3.02 -11.83 -6.49
C ARG A 539 -3.48 -10.37 -6.65
N LEU A 540 -2.72 -9.41 -6.11
CA LEU A 540 -3.05 -7.98 -6.23
C LEU A 540 -3.10 -7.52 -7.70
N ARG A 541 -2.15 -7.96 -8.54
CA ARG A 541 -2.16 -7.67 -9.98
C ARG A 541 -3.36 -8.28 -10.69
N ALA A 542 -3.70 -9.53 -10.37
CA ALA A 542 -4.89 -10.19 -10.91
C ALA A 542 -6.17 -9.43 -10.53
N HIS A 543 -6.27 -8.95 -9.29
CA HIS A 543 -7.40 -8.13 -8.83
C HIS A 543 -7.49 -6.78 -9.54
N ALA A 544 -6.37 -6.07 -9.66
CA ALA A 544 -6.31 -4.80 -10.39
C ALA A 544 -6.80 -4.98 -11.84
N LYS A 545 -6.31 -6.03 -12.53
CA LYS A 545 -6.72 -6.39 -13.88
C LYS A 545 -8.22 -6.72 -13.97
N ARG A 546 -8.72 -7.58 -13.08
CA ARG A 546 -10.14 -8.01 -13.04
C ARG A 546 -11.08 -6.83 -12.81
N LEU A 547 -10.72 -5.89 -11.94
CA LEU A 547 -11.54 -4.73 -11.62
C LEU A 547 -11.41 -3.58 -12.65
N GLY A 548 -10.41 -3.65 -13.53
CA GLY A 548 -10.08 -2.61 -14.49
C GLY A 548 -9.51 -1.35 -13.83
N VAL A 549 -8.77 -1.49 -12.73
CA VAL A 549 -8.17 -0.38 -11.96
C VAL A 549 -6.64 -0.52 -11.91
N SER A 550 -5.94 0.55 -11.53
CA SER A 550 -4.49 0.48 -11.32
C SER A 550 -4.13 -0.23 -10.01
N LEU A 551 -3.02 -0.96 -10.01
CA LEU A 551 -2.43 -1.56 -8.80
C LEU A 551 -2.14 -0.50 -7.73
N ALA A 552 -1.70 0.69 -8.15
CA ALA A 552 -1.55 1.84 -7.27
C ALA A 552 -2.83 2.15 -6.47
N SER A 553 -4.02 2.00 -7.06
CA SER A 553 -5.29 2.25 -6.37
C SER A 553 -5.53 1.27 -5.22
N LEU A 554 -5.12 0.00 -5.37
CA LEU A 554 -5.17 -1.00 -4.30
C LEU A 554 -4.21 -0.62 -3.16
N CYS A 555 -2.98 -0.20 -3.50
CA CYS A 555 -2.00 0.26 -2.52
C CYS A 555 -2.49 1.51 -1.75
N HIS A 556 -3.09 2.49 -2.44
CA HIS A 556 -3.63 3.68 -1.80
C HIS A 556 -4.78 3.33 -0.84
N LEU A 557 -5.67 2.41 -1.22
CA LEU A 557 -6.74 1.96 -0.32
C LEU A 557 -6.20 1.18 0.88
N ALA A 558 -5.20 0.31 0.68
CA ALA A 558 -4.56 -0.40 1.78
C ALA A 558 -3.87 0.57 2.75
N TRP A 559 -3.16 1.58 2.23
CA TRP A 559 -2.56 2.60 3.07
C TRP A 559 -3.59 3.43 3.83
N ALA A 560 -4.67 3.85 3.16
CA ALA A 560 -5.78 4.52 3.81
C ALA A 560 -6.35 3.73 5.00
N GLN A 561 -6.44 2.40 4.89
CA GLN A 561 -6.86 1.54 6.00
C GLN A 561 -5.86 1.58 7.17
N VAL A 562 -4.55 1.53 6.90
CA VAL A 562 -3.53 1.66 7.93
C VAL A 562 -3.68 2.97 8.68
N LEU A 563 -3.78 4.08 7.94
CA LEU A 563 -3.92 5.41 8.51
C LEU A 563 -5.21 5.58 9.31
N ALA A 564 -6.32 5.02 8.84
CA ALA A 564 -7.61 5.10 9.52
C ALA A 564 -7.56 4.41 10.89
N ARG A 565 -6.91 3.24 10.97
CA ARG A 565 -6.72 2.54 12.25
C ARG A 565 -5.78 3.30 13.18
N ALA A 566 -4.70 3.86 12.64
CA ALA A 566 -3.70 4.57 13.43
C ALA A 566 -4.16 5.96 13.90
N SER A 567 -5.12 6.59 13.21
CA SER A 567 -5.68 7.91 13.57
C SER A 567 -7.05 7.83 14.25
N GLY A 568 -7.75 6.70 14.16
CA GLY A 568 -9.12 6.56 14.67
C GLY A 568 -10.18 7.24 13.79
N GLN A 569 -9.83 7.69 12.57
CA GLN A 569 -10.73 8.39 11.66
C GLN A 569 -11.17 7.48 10.50
N PRO A 570 -12.47 7.44 10.15
CA PRO A 570 -12.97 6.64 9.01
C PRO A 570 -12.71 7.29 7.64
N ARG A 571 -12.45 8.60 7.64
CA ARG A 571 -12.10 9.41 6.47
C ARG A 571 -10.70 9.91 6.69
N VAL A 572 -9.79 9.53 5.80
CA VAL A 572 -8.38 9.88 5.94
C VAL A 572 -7.93 10.73 4.78
N VAL A 573 -7.10 11.71 5.09
CA VAL A 573 -6.37 12.50 4.11
C VAL A 573 -4.88 12.21 4.28
N PHE A 574 -4.18 11.92 3.20
CA PHE A 574 -2.73 11.76 3.21
C PHE A 574 -2.13 12.31 1.93
N GLY A 575 -0.85 12.65 1.96
CA GLY A 575 -0.16 13.12 0.77
C GLY A 575 0.13 11.95 -0.15
N THR A 576 -0.37 12.03 -1.39
CA THR A 576 0.09 11.14 -2.47
C THR A 576 1.10 11.89 -3.34
N VAL A 577 2.17 11.20 -3.68
CA VAL A 577 3.23 11.72 -4.53
C VAL A 577 2.88 11.42 -5.98
N LEU A 578 2.63 12.46 -6.77
CA LEU A 578 2.32 12.37 -8.19
C LEU A 578 3.55 12.68 -9.04
N PHE A 579 3.70 11.95 -10.14
CA PHE A 579 4.73 12.20 -11.15
C PHE A 579 4.22 13.23 -12.17
N GLY A 580 4.60 14.50 -12.02
CA GLY A 580 4.28 15.57 -12.98
C GLY A 580 4.96 15.44 -14.35
N ARG A 581 5.73 14.37 -14.59
CA ARG A 581 6.34 14.04 -15.91
C ARG A 581 5.30 13.56 -16.93
N MET A 582 4.08 13.28 -16.48
CA MET A 582 2.99 12.74 -17.29
C MET A 582 2.51 13.68 -18.42
N GLN A 583 2.70 14.99 -18.26
CA GLN A 583 2.27 16.00 -19.24
C GLN A 583 3.43 16.70 -19.94
N ALA A 584 4.65 16.65 -19.39
CA ALA A 584 5.83 17.18 -20.06
C ALA A 584 5.99 16.49 -21.44
N GLY A 585 6.36 17.26 -22.47
CA GLY A 585 6.34 16.86 -23.89
C GLY A 585 7.24 15.66 -24.26
N SER A 586 7.47 15.44 -25.56
CA SER A 586 8.33 14.35 -26.04
C SER A 586 9.72 14.39 -25.39
N GLY A 587 10.14 13.30 -24.74
CA GLY A 587 11.42 13.23 -24.00
C GLY A 587 11.35 13.65 -22.54
N ALA A 588 10.14 13.75 -21.95
CA ALA A 588 9.93 14.05 -20.53
C ALA A 588 10.51 13.01 -19.56
N ASP A 589 10.68 11.77 -20.01
CA ASP A 589 11.39 10.71 -19.29
C ASP A 589 12.85 11.12 -18.98
N ARG A 590 13.44 11.99 -19.81
CA ARG A 590 14.81 12.50 -19.69
C ARG A 590 14.90 13.99 -19.35
N ALA A 591 13.77 14.64 -19.07
CA ALA A 591 13.79 16.01 -18.59
C ALA A 591 14.31 16.05 -17.16
N MET A 592 15.21 16.98 -16.86
CA MET A 592 15.68 17.24 -15.51
C MET A 592 14.87 18.37 -14.88
N GLY A 593 14.67 18.30 -13.58
CA GLY A 593 13.94 19.30 -12.80
C GLY A 593 13.03 18.69 -11.75
N LEU A 594 12.32 19.55 -11.02
CA LEU A 594 11.38 19.12 -10.00
C LEU A 594 10.02 18.83 -10.64
N PHE A 595 9.73 17.55 -10.87
CA PHE A 595 8.46 17.09 -11.47
C PHE A 595 7.54 16.38 -10.49
N ILE A 596 8.07 15.88 -9.38
CA ILE A 596 7.27 15.25 -8.33
C ILE A 596 6.44 16.33 -7.62
N ASN A 597 5.14 16.11 -7.39
CA ASN A 597 4.32 16.97 -6.52
C ASN A 597 3.57 16.14 -5.48
N THR A 598 3.33 16.71 -4.30
CA THR A 598 2.58 16.05 -3.22
C THR A 598 1.24 16.74 -3.03
N LEU A 599 0.16 16.00 -3.29
CA LEU A 599 -1.20 16.51 -3.17
C LEU A 599 -2.00 15.68 -2.14
N PRO A 600 -2.97 16.31 -1.44
CA PRO A 600 -3.83 15.58 -0.51
C PRO A 600 -4.76 14.65 -1.29
N LEU A 601 -4.72 13.37 -0.96
CA LEU A 601 -5.73 12.40 -1.36
C LEU A 601 -6.63 12.09 -0.17
N ARG A 602 -7.92 12.38 -0.32
CA ARG A 602 -8.96 11.93 0.60
C ARG A 602 -9.45 10.55 0.19
N VAL A 603 -9.48 9.61 1.13
CA VAL A 603 -10.08 8.28 0.96
C VAL A 603 -11.13 8.07 2.04
N ASP A 604 -12.37 7.84 1.62
CA ASP A 604 -13.49 7.48 2.50
C ASP A 604 -13.64 5.97 2.57
N LEU A 605 -13.63 5.39 3.78
CA LEU A 605 -13.73 3.94 4.00
C LEU A 605 -15.17 3.48 4.24
N ASP A 606 -16.15 4.29 3.85
CA ASP A 606 -17.59 4.04 3.99
C ASP A 606 -18.10 3.25 2.79
N GLY A 607 -17.92 1.92 2.81
CA GLY A 607 -18.44 1.06 1.75
C GLY A 607 -17.85 -0.34 1.70
N SER A 608 -18.32 -1.11 0.72
CA SER A 608 -17.74 -2.39 0.35
C SER A 608 -16.31 -2.23 -0.17
N VAL A 609 -15.50 -3.27 -0.04
CA VAL A 609 -14.15 -3.33 -0.58
C VAL A 609 -14.11 -2.97 -2.07
N GLN A 610 -14.97 -3.60 -2.89
CA GLN A 610 -15.00 -3.32 -4.32
C GLN A 610 -15.38 -1.87 -4.64
N ALA A 611 -16.37 -1.30 -3.94
CA ALA A 611 -16.78 0.09 -4.15
C ALA A 611 -15.68 1.08 -3.76
N CYS A 612 -15.02 0.87 -2.63
CA CYS A 612 -13.93 1.72 -2.17
C CYS A 612 -12.72 1.65 -3.12
N VAL A 613 -12.37 0.48 -3.67
CA VAL A 613 -11.31 0.37 -4.69
C VAL A 613 -11.62 1.25 -5.91
N ARG A 614 -12.85 1.19 -6.42
CA ARG A 614 -13.27 1.99 -7.57
C ARG A 614 -13.31 3.49 -7.26
N SER A 615 -13.79 3.86 -6.07
CA SER A 615 -13.81 5.25 -5.61
C SER A 615 -12.40 5.82 -5.46
N THR A 616 -11.47 5.08 -4.84
CA THR A 616 -10.06 5.47 -4.73
C THR A 616 -9.42 5.62 -6.10
N HIS A 617 -9.71 4.70 -7.04
CA HIS A 617 -9.22 4.81 -8.41
C HIS A 617 -9.72 6.08 -9.11
N ALA A 618 -11.02 6.38 -9.01
CA ALA A 618 -11.61 7.58 -9.60
C ALA A 618 -11.02 8.86 -9.00
N ARG A 619 -10.80 8.91 -7.68
CA ARG A 619 -10.19 10.05 -7.00
C ARG A 619 -8.74 10.28 -7.42
N LEU A 620 -7.95 9.21 -7.52
CA LEU A 620 -6.59 9.29 -8.05
C LEU A 620 -6.57 9.82 -9.48
N ALA A 621 -7.48 9.33 -10.33
CA ALA A 621 -7.60 9.80 -11.72
C ALA A 621 -7.95 11.29 -11.80
N ALA A 622 -8.91 11.75 -10.98
CA ALA A 622 -9.30 13.15 -10.93
C ALA A 622 -8.17 14.06 -10.43
N LEU A 623 -7.37 13.59 -9.46
CA LEU A 623 -6.26 14.35 -8.90
C LEU A 623 -5.15 14.65 -9.94
N LEU A 624 -4.99 13.81 -10.97
CA LEU A 624 -4.02 14.02 -12.05
C LEU A 624 -4.28 15.29 -12.88
N GLU A 625 -5.52 15.77 -12.97
CA GLU A 625 -5.82 17.05 -13.62
C GLU A 625 -5.26 18.25 -12.85
N HIS A 626 -5.14 18.08 -11.54
CA HIS A 626 -4.68 19.11 -10.62
C HIS A 626 -3.25 18.85 -10.15
N GLU A 627 -2.48 18.02 -10.87
CA GLU A 627 -1.11 17.60 -10.48
C GLU A 627 -0.12 18.75 -10.31
N HIS A 628 -0.40 19.92 -10.91
CA HIS A 628 0.41 21.14 -10.78
C HIS A 628 -0.06 22.09 -9.68
N ALA A 629 -1.13 21.79 -8.95
CA ALA A 629 -1.63 22.63 -7.87
C ALA A 629 -0.63 22.70 -6.70
N SER A 630 -0.63 23.80 -5.95
CA SER A 630 0.16 23.86 -4.72
C SER A 630 -0.56 23.15 -3.57
N LEU A 631 0.20 22.42 -2.75
CA LEU A 631 -0.31 21.83 -1.51
C LEU A 631 -0.93 22.88 -0.58
N ALA A 632 -0.33 24.07 -0.50
CA ALA A 632 -0.85 25.19 0.29
C ALA A 632 -2.24 25.64 -0.17
N LEU A 633 -2.51 25.65 -1.49
CA LEU A 633 -3.85 25.95 -2.02
C LEU A 633 -4.85 24.87 -1.60
N ALA A 634 -4.48 23.60 -1.76
CA ALA A 634 -5.34 22.49 -1.37
C ALA A 634 -5.65 22.48 0.14
N GLN A 635 -4.64 22.77 0.98
CA GLN A 635 -4.80 22.89 2.43
C GLN A 635 -5.73 24.04 2.83
N ARG A 636 -5.67 25.20 2.17
CA ARG A 636 -6.59 26.32 2.44
C ARG A 636 -8.05 26.02 2.10
N CYS A 637 -8.29 25.00 1.28
CA CYS A 637 -9.64 24.58 0.90
C CYS A 637 -10.28 23.63 1.94
N SER A 638 -9.54 23.20 2.98
CA SER A 638 -10.11 22.37 4.05
C SER A 638 -10.71 23.21 5.18
N GLY A 639 -11.49 22.55 6.05
CA GLY A 639 -11.98 23.14 7.30
C GLY A 639 -10.96 23.14 8.44
N VAL A 640 -9.74 22.64 8.22
CA VAL A 640 -8.68 22.54 9.24
C VAL A 640 -8.16 23.94 9.59
N PRO A 641 -7.93 24.26 10.89
CA PRO A 641 -7.40 25.55 11.30
C PRO A 641 -6.09 25.94 10.58
N ALA A 642 -5.97 27.22 10.22
CA ALA A 642 -4.76 27.74 9.60
C ALA A 642 -3.53 27.52 10.48
N GLY A 643 -2.45 27.00 9.89
CA GLY A 643 -1.21 26.66 10.60
C GLY A 643 -1.14 25.21 11.10
N THR A 644 -2.24 24.45 11.06
CA THR A 644 -2.25 23.01 11.33
C THR A 644 -2.06 22.24 10.02
N PRO A 645 -1.15 21.23 9.95
CA PRO A 645 -0.98 20.43 8.73
C PRO A 645 -2.22 19.57 8.49
N LEU A 646 -2.70 19.49 7.24
CA LEU A 646 -3.86 18.66 6.86
C LEU A 646 -3.63 17.15 7.08
N PHE A 647 -2.37 16.70 6.94
CA PHE A 647 -1.97 15.32 7.13
C PHE A 647 -0.49 15.24 7.54
N SER A 648 -0.09 14.14 8.17
CA SER A 648 1.31 13.88 8.54
C SER A 648 1.93 12.61 7.95
N ALA A 649 1.22 11.95 7.01
CA ALA A 649 1.69 10.76 6.33
C ALA A 649 1.71 10.91 4.81
N LEU A 650 2.70 10.28 4.16
CA LEU A 650 2.84 10.21 2.71
C LEU A 650 2.76 8.78 2.17
N LEU A 651 2.26 8.66 0.95
CA LEU A 651 2.40 7.47 0.10
C LEU A 651 3.05 7.86 -1.23
N ASN A 652 4.16 7.22 -1.57
CA ASN A 652 4.85 7.36 -2.84
C ASN A 652 4.80 6.04 -3.61
N TYR A 653 4.01 5.98 -4.68
CA TYR A 653 3.96 4.79 -5.54
C TYR A 653 4.90 4.97 -6.73
N ARG A 654 6.04 4.27 -6.72
CA ARG A 654 7.11 4.38 -7.73
C ARG A 654 7.07 3.18 -8.65
N HIS A 655 7.27 3.41 -9.94
CA HIS A 655 7.44 2.35 -10.91
C HIS A 655 8.88 2.35 -11.41
N ASN A 656 9.68 1.38 -10.96
CA ASN A 656 11.10 1.31 -11.25
C ASN A 656 11.29 0.30 -12.40
N ALA A 657 11.26 0.80 -13.64
CA ALA A 657 11.38 -0.05 -14.83
C ALA A 657 12.80 -0.63 -15.05
N MET A 658 13.78 -0.26 -14.21
CA MET A 658 15.15 -0.72 -14.32
C MET A 658 15.57 -1.47 -13.06
N ASP A 659 15.97 -2.71 -13.30
CA ASP A 659 16.62 -3.62 -12.38
C ASP A 659 17.69 -2.84 -11.59
N SER A 660 17.59 -2.80 -10.27
CA SER A 660 18.64 -2.21 -9.41
C SER A 660 19.99 -2.91 -9.62
N SER A 661 19.98 -4.11 -10.22
CA SER A 661 21.16 -4.86 -10.65
C SER A 661 21.85 -4.31 -11.92
N GLU A 662 21.16 -3.52 -12.76
CA GLU A 662 21.74 -2.78 -13.91
C GLU A 662 22.10 -1.32 -13.55
N ARG A 663 22.06 -0.93 -12.28
CA ARG A 663 22.91 0.16 -11.78
C ARG A 663 24.36 -0.32 -11.83
N GLY A 664 24.88 -0.51 -13.04
CA GLY A 664 26.30 -0.72 -13.29
C GLY A 664 27.01 0.47 -12.67
N GLY A 665 27.55 0.30 -11.47
CA GLY A 665 28.41 1.30 -10.85
C GLY A 665 29.46 1.67 -11.87
N LEU A 666 29.78 2.96 -11.99
CA LEU A 666 30.96 3.38 -12.74
C LEU A 666 32.11 2.51 -12.21
N PRO A 667 32.84 1.75 -13.06
CA PRO A 667 33.96 0.96 -12.57
C PRO A 667 34.90 1.84 -11.73
N GLY A 668 35.22 1.43 -10.51
CA GLY A 668 36.02 2.21 -9.56
C GLY A 668 35.28 3.36 -8.86
N VAL A 669 33.94 3.34 -8.83
CA VAL A 669 33.10 4.26 -8.04
C VAL A 669 32.13 3.47 -7.17
N GLU A 670 32.15 3.76 -5.87
CA GLU A 670 31.33 3.13 -4.85
C GLU A 670 30.35 4.15 -4.26
N LEU A 671 29.08 3.77 -4.14
CA LEU A 671 28.07 4.57 -3.44
C LEU A 671 28.16 4.29 -1.94
N LEU A 672 28.61 5.28 -1.15
CA LEU A 672 28.75 5.14 0.29
C LEU A 672 27.44 5.45 1.03
N SER A 673 26.76 6.53 0.64
CA SER A 673 25.49 6.93 1.24
C SER A 673 24.67 7.81 0.30
N ALA A 674 23.35 7.70 0.38
CA ALA A 674 22.41 8.63 -0.23
C ALA A 674 21.34 8.97 0.81
N GLN A 675 21.22 10.24 1.16
CA GLN A 675 20.24 10.71 2.15
C GLN A 675 19.20 11.58 1.47
N GLU A 676 18.00 11.02 1.31
CA GLU A 676 16.77 11.74 0.92
C GLU A 676 15.84 11.75 2.14
N ARG A 677 15.58 12.93 2.70
CA ARG A 677 14.76 13.09 3.92
C ARG A 677 13.40 13.67 3.57
N THR A 678 12.35 13.12 4.18
CA THR A 678 11.01 13.71 4.12
C THR A 678 10.76 14.52 5.39
N ASN A 679 10.02 15.63 5.26
CA ASN A 679 9.61 16.43 6.42
C ASN A 679 8.44 15.79 7.19
N TYR A 680 7.92 14.65 6.71
CA TYR A 680 6.75 14.00 7.28
C TYR A 680 7.18 12.89 8.25
N PRO A 681 6.53 12.74 9.41
CA PRO A 681 6.88 11.72 10.39
C PRO A 681 6.66 10.29 9.90
N ILE A 682 5.87 10.09 8.83
CA ILE A 682 5.63 8.79 8.22
C ILE A 682 5.63 8.94 6.69
N GLY A 683 6.60 8.30 6.03
CA GLY A 683 6.64 8.13 4.58
C GLY A 683 6.60 6.66 4.23
N LEU A 684 5.72 6.26 3.33
CA LEU A 684 5.70 4.91 2.76
C LEU A 684 5.90 5.00 1.25
N SER A 685 6.91 4.28 0.74
CA SER A 685 7.13 4.11 -0.69
C SER A 685 6.77 2.68 -1.10
N VAL A 686 6.12 2.54 -2.25
CA VAL A 686 5.86 1.25 -2.91
C VAL A 686 6.66 1.23 -4.20
N ASP A 687 7.57 0.27 -4.33
CA ASP A 687 8.39 0.06 -5.52
C ASP A 687 7.79 -1.04 -6.39
N ASP A 688 7.36 -0.71 -7.61
CA ASP A 688 6.81 -1.63 -8.60
C ASP A 688 7.77 -1.78 -9.78
N ASP A 689 8.40 -2.93 -9.95
CA ASP A 689 9.28 -3.25 -11.10
C ASP A 689 8.53 -3.97 -12.25
N GLY A 690 7.21 -4.08 -12.15
CA GLY A 690 6.35 -4.83 -13.07
C GLY A 690 6.14 -6.30 -12.71
N GLN A 691 7.04 -6.91 -11.94
CA GLN A 691 6.99 -8.33 -11.54
C GLN A 691 6.92 -8.54 -10.04
N SER A 692 7.31 -7.56 -9.23
CA SER A 692 7.43 -7.61 -7.78
C SER A 692 7.00 -6.28 -7.17
N LEU A 693 6.79 -6.28 -5.85
CA LEU A 693 6.46 -5.07 -5.09
C LEU A 693 7.35 -4.99 -3.85
N GLY A 694 8.10 -3.90 -3.72
CA GLY A 694 8.84 -3.53 -2.51
C GLY A 694 8.09 -2.48 -1.70
N LEU A 695 8.23 -2.52 -0.37
CA LEU A 695 7.75 -1.48 0.55
C LEU A 695 8.96 -0.88 1.26
N THR A 696 9.10 0.44 1.22
CA THR A 696 10.09 1.18 2.00
C THR A 696 9.37 2.15 2.92
N ALA A 697 9.44 1.93 4.22
CA ALA A 697 8.89 2.84 5.22
C ALA A 697 10.01 3.67 5.83
N GLN A 698 9.73 4.97 5.97
CA GLN A 698 10.50 5.93 6.73
C GLN A 698 9.60 6.46 7.85
N SER A 699 10.09 6.45 9.09
CA SER A 699 9.30 6.93 10.22
C SER A 699 10.14 7.64 11.27
N ALA A 700 9.47 8.49 12.05
CA ALA A 700 10.02 9.10 13.25
C ALA A 700 10.48 8.02 14.27
N PRO A 701 11.47 8.29 15.14
CA PRO A 701 12.06 7.31 16.05
C PRO A 701 11.07 6.56 16.96
N SER A 702 9.95 7.20 17.28
CA SER A 702 8.90 6.63 18.14
C SER A 702 8.10 5.51 17.47
N LEU A 703 8.25 5.33 16.15
CA LEU A 703 7.57 4.31 15.36
C LEU A 703 8.60 3.53 14.55
N GLU A 704 8.66 2.21 14.77
CA GLU A 704 9.54 1.36 13.99
C GLU A 704 9.06 1.24 12.54
N PRO A 705 9.90 1.56 11.54
CA PRO A 705 9.50 1.52 10.13
C PRO A 705 9.14 0.11 9.66
N GLU A 706 9.75 -0.93 10.24
CA GLU A 706 9.40 -2.32 9.93
C GLU A 706 7.93 -2.64 10.26
N ARG A 707 7.40 -2.08 11.36
CA ARG A 707 5.99 -2.25 11.73
C ARG A 707 5.07 -1.57 10.72
N VAL A 708 5.45 -0.41 10.20
CA VAL A 708 4.70 0.28 9.13
C VAL A 708 4.63 -0.58 7.87
N CYS A 709 5.75 -1.17 7.45
CA CYS A 709 5.78 -2.14 6.35
C CYS A 709 4.88 -3.37 6.63
N ALA A 710 4.88 -3.88 7.87
CA ALA A 710 4.03 -4.99 8.28
C ALA A 710 2.53 -4.65 8.24
N TYR A 711 2.14 -3.46 8.71
CA TYR A 711 0.75 -2.98 8.64
C TYR A 711 0.28 -2.86 7.19
N MET A 712 1.11 -2.27 6.33
CA MET A 712 0.78 -2.15 4.91
C MET A 712 0.64 -3.52 4.24
N GLN A 713 1.57 -4.45 4.50
CA GLN A 713 1.49 -5.81 3.95
C GLN A 713 0.22 -6.54 4.42
N GLN A 714 -0.12 -6.45 5.70
CA GLN A 714 -1.33 -7.07 6.24
C GLN A 714 -2.61 -6.45 5.67
N ALA A 715 -2.64 -5.13 5.50
CA ALA A 715 -3.75 -4.43 4.85
C ALA A 715 -3.93 -4.88 3.39
N LEU A 716 -2.83 -5.03 2.64
CA LEU A 716 -2.84 -5.57 1.28
C LEU A 716 -3.31 -7.03 1.23
N HIS A 717 -2.88 -7.86 2.18
CA HIS A 717 -3.31 -9.26 2.28
C HIS A 717 -4.82 -9.35 2.54
N SER A 718 -5.31 -8.63 3.54
CA SER A 718 -6.74 -8.59 3.90
C SER A 718 -7.58 -8.05 2.75
N LEU A 719 -7.07 -7.05 2.01
CA LEU A 719 -7.72 -6.51 0.83
C LEU A 719 -7.83 -7.56 -0.29
N ALA A 720 -6.75 -8.30 -0.58
CA ALA A 720 -6.75 -9.38 -1.56
C ALA A 720 -7.69 -10.52 -1.18
N ASP A 721 -7.67 -10.95 0.08
CA ASP A 721 -8.56 -12.00 0.60
C ASP A 721 -10.04 -11.60 0.47
N ALA A 722 -10.37 -10.37 0.85
CA ALA A 722 -11.74 -9.88 0.74
C ALA A 722 -12.21 -9.74 -0.71
N LEU A 723 -11.34 -9.30 -1.62
CA LEU A 723 -11.65 -9.24 -3.05
C LEU A 723 -11.89 -10.62 -3.68
N GLU A 724 -11.33 -11.69 -3.11
CA GLU A 724 -11.52 -13.07 -3.56
C GLU A 724 -12.78 -13.70 -2.98
N ALA A 725 -12.96 -13.60 -1.66
CA ALA A 725 -13.97 -14.37 -0.95
C ALA A 725 -15.28 -13.60 -0.74
N ALA A 726 -15.20 -12.29 -0.50
CA ALA A 726 -16.36 -11.48 -0.08
C ALA A 726 -16.17 -9.99 -0.42
N PRO A 727 -16.24 -9.61 -1.71
CA PRO A 727 -15.96 -8.23 -2.17
C PRO A 727 -16.91 -7.17 -1.61
N ASP A 728 -18.10 -7.61 -1.16
CA ASP A 728 -19.11 -6.76 -0.51
C ASP A 728 -18.82 -6.48 0.99
N THR A 729 -17.78 -7.09 1.55
CA THR A 729 -17.35 -6.83 2.93
C THR A 729 -17.04 -5.35 3.12
N ALA A 730 -17.47 -4.78 4.25
CA ALA A 730 -17.12 -3.41 4.59
C ALA A 730 -15.60 -3.28 4.78
N VAL A 731 -14.97 -2.27 4.16
CA VAL A 731 -13.50 -2.04 4.25
C VAL A 731 -13.05 -1.91 5.71
N GLN A 732 -13.87 -1.31 6.55
CA GLN A 732 -13.63 -1.14 7.99
C GLN A 732 -13.56 -2.45 8.79
N LYS A 733 -13.84 -3.61 8.19
CA LYS A 733 -13.69 -4.94 8.83
C LYS A 733 -12.36 -5.60 8.50
N LEU A 734 -11.61 -5.07 7.53
CA LEU A 734 -10.32 -5.62 7.14
C LEU A 734 -9.29 -5.44 8.26
N GLN A 735 -8.40 -6.43 8.35
CA GLN A 735 -7.32 -6.47 9.34
C GLN A 735 -6.13 -5.68 8.85
N VAL A 736 -5.56 -4.89 9.75
CA VAL A 736 -4.32 -4.13 9.52
C VAL A 736 -3.19 -4.64 10.41
N LEU A 737 -3.51 -5.15 11.60
CA LEU A 737 -2.54 -5.70 12.55
C LEU A 737 -2.05 -7.07 12.07
N PRO A 738 -0.72 -7.29 11.96
CA PRO A 738 -0.15 -8.60 11.70
C PRO A 738 -0.60 -9.61 12.76
N GLU A 739 -0.78 -10.87 12.36
CA GLU A 739 -1.33 -11.90 13.23
C GLU A 739 -0.55 -12.09 14.54
N ALA A 740 0.79 -12.09 14.46
CA ALA A 740 1.65 -12.22 15.65
C ALA A 740 1.47 -11.07 16.65
N GLU A 741 1.29 -9.84 16.16
CA GLU A 741 1.03 -8.68 17.01
C GLU A 741 -0.38 -8.74 17.60
N ARG A 742 -1.35 -9.18 16.81
CA ARG A 742 -2.73 -9.40 17.27
C ARG A 742 -2.80 -10.43 18.40
N GLU A 743 -2.16 -11.59 18.24
CA GLU A 743 -2.08 -12.65 19.26
C GLU A 743 -1.37 -12.15 20.53
N LEU A 744 -0.30 -11.37 20.37
CA LEU A 744 0.39 -10.77 21.51
C LEU A 744 -0.55 -9.85 22.32
N LEU A 745 -1.23 -8.93 21.63
CA LEU A 745 -2.09 -7.92 22.24
C LEU A 745 -3.39 -8.49 22.82
N LEU A 746 -4.02 -9.45 22.12
CA LEU A 746 -5.33 -9.96 22.49
C LEU A 746 -5.26 -11.17 23.42
N ASP A 747 -4.30 -12.08 23.21
CA ASP A 747 -4.26 -13.35 23.92
C ASP A 747 -3.10 -13.40 24.92
N THR A 748 -1.88 -13.09 24.49
CA THR A 748 -0.68 -13.25 25.32
C THR A 748 -0.67 -12.29 26.51
N TRP A 749 -0.90 -10.99 26.30
CA TRP A 749 -0.96 -10.03 27.41
C TRP A 749 -2.23 -10.16 28.27
N ASN A 750 -3.31 -10.70 27.70
CA ASN A 750 -4.58 -10.89 28.41
C ASN A 750 -4.78 -12.31 28.96
N ALA A 751 -3.72 -13.13 29.05
CA ALA A 751 -3.72 -14.44 29.70
C ALA A 751 -3.86 -14.33 31.23
N THR A 752 -4.92 -13.65 31.68
CA THR A 752 -5.24 -13.29 33.06
C THR A 752 -6.14 -14.33 33.75
N GLN A 753 -6.51 -15.40 33.03
CA GLN A 753 -7.31 -16.48 33.59
C GLN A 753 -6.52 -17.20 34.69
N GLN A 754 -7.01 -17.09 35.92
CA GLN A 754 -6.51 -17.87 37.05
C GLN A 754 -7.65 -18.63 37.70
N VAL A 755 -7.36 -19.86 38.14
CA VAL A 755 -8.32 -20.64 38.92
C VAL A 755 -8.40 -20.03 40.32
N TYR A 756 -9.55 -19.45 40.64
CA TYR A 756 -9.89 -19.02 42.00
C TYR A 756 -11.19 -19.70 42.46
N PRO A 757 -11.45 -19.81 43.78
CA PRO A 757 -12.65 -20.46 44.31
C PRO A 757 -13.93 -19.63 44.03
N SER A 758 -14.41 -19.63 42.79
CA SER A 758 -15.56 -18.80 42.35
C SER A 758 -16.89 -19.16 43.01
N HIS A 759 -16.99 -20.36 43.59
CA HIS A 759 -18.17 -20.84 44.31
C HIS A 759 -18.18 -20.46 45.80
N VAL A 760 -17.10 -19.85 46.31
CA VAL A 760 -16.98 -19.49 47.73
C VAL A 760 -17.02 -17.97 47.87
N CYS A 761 -17.96 -17.48 48.67
CA CYS A 761 -18.05 -16.05 48.97
C CYS A 761 -16.98 -15.64 49.99
N VAL A 762 -16.61 -14.35 50.00
CA VAL A 762 -15.62 -13.79 50.95
C VAL A 762 -15.98 -14.07 52.41
N HIS A 763 -17.26 -13.99 52.79
CA HIS A 763 -17.70 -14.28 54.16
C HIS A 763 -17.56 -15.77 54.54
N GLN A 764 -17.65 -16.68 53.57
CA GLN A 764 -17.42 -18.12 53.79
C GLN A 764 -15.93 -18.44 53.90
N LEU A 765 -15.08 -17.77 53.11
CA LEU A 765 -13.61 -17.83 53.31
C LEU A 765 -13.22 -17.33 54.69
N PHE A 766 -13.89 -16.27 55.18
CA PHE A 766 -13.72 -15.77 56.53
C PHE A 766 -14.15 -16.81 57.58
N GLU A 767 -15.29 -17.49 57.40
CA GLU A 767 -15.74 -18.57 58.30
C GLU A 767 -14.78 -19.77 58.32
N ALA A 768 -14.30 -20.21 57.15
CA ALA A 768 -13.30 -21.28 57.08
C ALA A 768 -12.00 -20.89 57.82
N GLN A 769 -11.61 -19.61 57.77
CA GLN A 769 -10.47 -19.11 58.53
C GLN A 769 -10.73 -19.08 60.05
N VAL A 770 -11.97 -18.80 60.46
CA VAL A 770 -12.41 -18.86 61.87
C VAL A 770 -12.31 -20.28 62.41
N GLU A 771 -12.70 -21.29 61.63
CA GLU A 771 -12.56 -22.70 62.00
C GLU A 771 -11.09 -23.12 62.11
N ARG A 772 -10.24 -22.62 61.20
CA ARG A 772 -8.82 -22.99 61.14
C ARG A 772 -7.98 -22.42 62.28
N THR A 773 -8.17 -21.13 62.59
CA THR A 773 -7.38 -20.42 63.62
C THR A 773 -8.25 -19.44 64.41
N PRO A 774 -9.13 -19.93 65.30
CA PRO A 774 -10.16 -19.11 65.95
C PRO A 774 -9.61 -17.98 66.82
N GLU A 775 -8.52 -18.24 67.55
CA GLU A 775 -7.91 -17.30 68.52
C GLU A 775 -6.91 -16.32 67.88
N ALA A 776 -6.61 -16.47 66.59
CA ALA A 776 -5.70 -15.56 65.90
C ALA A 776 -6.34 -14.17 65.76
N PRO A 777 -5.55 -13.07 65.83
CA PRO A 777 -6.07 -11.72 65.66
C PRO A 777 -6.57 -11.52 64.23
N ALA A 778 -7.82 -11.06 64.09
CA ALA A 778 -8.50 -10.78 62.82
C ALA A 778 -8.67 -9.28 62.56
N LEU A 779 -8.89 -8.49 63.61
CA LEU A 779 -9.06 -7.04 63.52
C LEU A 779 -8.41 -6.37 64.72
N VAL A 780 -7.63 -5.31 64.46
CA VAL A 780 -7.00 -4.47 65.48
C VAL A 780 -7.43 -3.03 65.22
N PHE A 781 -7.97 -2.38 66.25
CA PHE A 781 -8.35 -0.98 66.22
C PHE A 781 -7.99 -0.34 67.57
N GLU A 782 -6.99 0.55 67.55
CA GLU A 782 -6.39 1.13 68.76
C GLU A 782 -5.99 0.01 69.75
N ASP A 783 -6.44 0.08 71.01
CA ASP A 783 -6.16 -0.92 72.05
C ASP A 783 -7.08 -2.16 71.99
N GLN A 784 -7.99 -2.22 71.02
CA GLN A 784 -8.93 -3.34 70.86
C GLN A 784 -8.40 -4.35 69.83
N THR A 785 -8.37 -5.62 70.22
CA THR A 785 -8.04 -6.74 69.33
C THR A 785 -9.16 -7.77 69.34
N PHE A 786 -9.70 -8.09 68.17
CA PHE A 786 -10.69 -9.13 67.97
C PHE A 786 -10.05 -10.35 67.35
N SER A 787 -10.27 -11.52 67.95
CA SER A 787 -9.95 -12.80 67.32
C SER A 787 -10.92 -13.10 66.17
N TYR A 788 -10.55 -14.01 65.25
CA TYR A 788 -11.45 -14.47 64.20
C TYR A 788 -12.78 -14.97 64.78
N ALA A 789 -12.73 -15.79 65.85
CA ALA A 789 -13.93 -16.30 66.51
C ALA A 789 -14.81 -15.18 67.10
N ALA A 790 -14.20 -14.21 67.78
CA ALA A 790 -14.94 -13.09 68.37
C ALA A 790 -15.61 -12.21 67.31
N LEU A 791 -14.89 -11.88 66.23
CA LEU A 791 -15.41 -11.06 65.13
C LEU A 791 -16.55 -11.79 64.38
N ASN A 792 -16.37 -13.08 64.11
CA ASN A 792 -17.39 -13.91 63.45
C ASN A 792 -18.66 -14.03 64.28
N ALA A 793 -18.54 -14.25 65.59
CA ALA A 793 -19.69 -14.35 66.48
C ALA A 793 -20.51 -13.05 66.52
N GLN A 794 -19.85 -11.89 66.49
CA GLN A 794 -20.52 -10.60 66.42
C GLN A 794 -21.23 -10.40 65.07
N ALA A 795 -20.54 -10.69 63.97
CA ALA A 795 -21.11 -10.57 62.62
C ALA A 795 -22.29 -11.54 62.42
N ASN A 796 -22.23 -12.78 62.93
CA ASN A 796 -23.32 -13.76 62.83
C ASN A 796 -24.57 -13.30 63.59
N ARG A 797 -24.42 -12.70 64.78
CA ARG A 797 -25.57 -12.16 65.53
C ARG A 797 -26.29 -11.06 64.74
N LEU A 798 -25.53 -10.13 64.17
CA LEU A 798 -26.11 -9.06 63.34
C LEU A 798 -26.68 -9.61 62.02
N ALA A 799 -26.03 -10.60 61.40
CA ALA A 799 -26.52 -11.24 60.18
C ALA A 799 -27.89 -11.89 60.40
N HIS A 800 -28.09 -12.61 61.50
CA HIS A 800 -29.39 -13.20 61.83
C HIS A 800 -30.48 -12.13 62.02
N GLN A 801 -30.16 -11.01 62.65
CA GLN A 801 -31.10 -9.88 62.77
C GLN A 801 -31.46 -9.27 61.41
N LEU A 802 -30.46 -9.09 60.53
CA LEU A 802 -30.68 -8.61 59.17
C LEU A 802 -31.57 -9.57 58.37
N ILE A 803 -31.38 -10.88 58.50
CA ILE A 803 -32.23 -11.90 57.87
C ILE A 803 -33.67 -11.80 58.40
N GLU A 804 -33.85 -11.64 59.71
CA GLU A 804 -35.18 -11.44 60.32
C GLU A 804 -35.86 -10.16 59.82
N TRP A 805 -35.10 -9.09 59.54
CA TRP A 805 -35.59 -7.86 58.93
C TRP A 805 -35.81 -7.96 57.41
N GLY A 806 -35.64 -9.14 56.83
CA GLY A 806 -35.97 -9.43 55.43
C GLY A 806 -34.84 -9.19 54.43
N VAL A 807 -33.58 -9.09 54.90
CA VAL A 807 -32.42 -9.10 54.02
C VAL A 807 -32.32 -10.48 53.36
N LYS A 808 -32.21 -10.46 52.03
CA LYS A 808 -32.10 -11.60 51.14
C LYS A 808 -31.07 -11.29 50.04
N PRO A 809 -30.66 -12.26 49.20
CA PRO A 809 -29.86 -11.97 48.01
C PRO A 809 -30.38 -10.76 47.22
N ASP A 810 -29.45 -9.91 46.78
CA ASP A 810 -29.67 -8.63 46.09
C ASP A 810 -30.32 -7.50 46.92
N ALA A 811 -30.64 -7.73 48.20
CA ALA A 811 -31.12 -6.65 49.07
C ALA A 811 -29.99 -5.68 49.41
N ARG A 812 -30.28 -4.38 49.39
CA ARG A 812 -29.32 -3.31 49.69
C ARG A 812 -29.49 -2.85 51.13
N VAL A 813 -28.40 -2.89 51.89
CA VAL A 813 -28.33 -2.39 53.27
C VAL A 813 -27.36 -1.22 53.29
N ALA A 814 -27.85 -0.02 53.58
CA ALA A 814 -26.97 1.12 53.75
C ALA A 814 -26.23 1.02 55.08
N ILE A 815 -24.96 1.43 55.08
CA ILE A 815 -24.12 1.47 56.29
C ILE A 815 -23.45 2.84 56.39
N CYS A 816 -23.85 3.60 57.41
CA CYS A 816 -23.39 4.96 57.73
C CYS A 816 -22.73 4.95 59.11
N VAL A 817 -21.61 4.24 59.21
CA VAL A 817 -20.89 3.98 60.47
C VAL A 817 -19.46 4.51 60.31
N GLN A 818 -18.97 5.27 61.29
CA GLN A 818 -17.59 5.76 61.30
C GLN A 818 -16.59 4.59 61.36
N ARG A 819 -15.33 4.85 60.96
CA ARG A 819 -14.26 3.83 60.99
C ARG A 819 -14.09 3.28 62.41
N SER A 820 -14.59 2.06 62.62
CA SER A 820 -14.63 1.39 63.91
C SER A 820 -14.76 -0.13 63.70
N PRO A 821 -14.58 -0.95 64.74
CA PRO A 821 -14.87 -2.38 64.65
C PRO A 821 -16.31 -2.69 64.22
N ALA A 822 -17.27 -1.82 64.58
CA ALA A 822 -18.67 -1.96 64.21
C ALA A 822 -18.89 -1.89 62.70
N LEU A 823 -18.09 -1.10 61.97
CA LEU A 823 -18.14 -1.05 60.50
C LEU A 823 -17.79 -2.41 59.90
N VAL A 824 -16.69 -3.03 60.31
CA VAL A 824 -16.26 -4.34 59.79
C VAL A 824 -17.26 -5.44 60.15
N VAL A 825 -17.79 -5.42 61.38
CA VAL A 825 -18.88 -6.31 61.80
C VAL A 825 -20.12 -6.13 60.91
N GLY A 826 -20.51 -4.89 60.64
CA GLY A 826 -21.64 -4.57 59.76
C GLY A 826 -21.46 -5.07 58.33
N LEU A 827 -20.28 -4.83 57.74
CA LEU A 827 -19.95 -5.32 56.39
C LEU A 827 -20.02 -6.85 56.30
N LEU A 828 -19.40 -7.56 57.25
CA LEU A 828 -19.43 -9.03 57.29
C LEU A 828 -20.86 -9.54 57.52
N ALA A 829 -21.63 -8.91 58.41
CA ALA A 829 -23.00 -9.30 58.70
C ALA A 829 -23.93 -9.14 57.50
N ILE A 830 -23.80 -8.02 56.76
CA ILE A 830 -24.57 -7.78 55.53
C ILE A 830 -24.26 -8.87 54.49
N LEU A 831 -22.98 -9.19 54.28
CA LEU A 831 -22.58 -10.23 53.34
C LEU A 831 -23.08 -11.62 53.76
N LYS A 832 -23.04 -11.94 55.06
CA LYS A 832 -23.57 -13.20 55.61
C LYS A 832 -25.10 -13.30 55.51
N ALA A 833 -25.80 -12.19 55.60
CA ALA A 833 -27.26 -12.13 55.37
C ALA A 833 -27.62 -12.24 53.88
N GLY A 834 -26.64 -12.22 52.97
CA GLY A 834 -26.83 -12.25 51.52
C GLY A 834 -27.06 -10.88 50.88
N GLY A 835 -27.01 -9.80 51.65
CA GLY A 835 -27.21 -8.44 51.15
C GLY A 835 -25.94 -7.82 50.54
N ALA A 836 -26.13 -6.76 49.77
CA ALA A 836 -25.09 -5.85 49.32
C ALA A 836 -25.06 -4.62 50.24
N TYR A 837 -23.88 -4.26 50.77
CA TYR A 837 -23.74 -3.06 51.58
C TYR A 837 -23.60 -1.82 50.69
N VAL A 838 -24.29 -0.74 51.05
CA VAL A 838 -24.17 0.58 50.42
C VAL A 838 -23.45 1.51 51.40
N PRO A 839 -22.15 1.79 51.22
CA PRO A 839 -21.41 2.62 52.15
C PRO A 839 -21.86 4.09 52.03
N LEU A 840 -22.16 4.70 53.17
CA LEU A 840 -22.47 6.12 53.32
C LEU A 840 -21.38 6.77 54.16
N ASP A 841 -20.68 7.75 53.60
CA ASP A 841 -19.69 8.53 54.35
C ASP A 841 -20.39 9.63 55.15
N PRO A 842 -20.36 9.60 56.50
CA PRO A 842 -20.99 10.63 57.32
C PRO A 842 -20.45 12.04 57.08
N ALA A 843 -19.25 12.18 56.50
CA ALA A 843 -18.65 13.48 56.18
C ALA A 843 -19.25 14.13 54.92
N TYR A 844 -20.05 13.41 54.14
CA TYR A 844 -20.66 13.96 52.93
C TYR A 844 -21.79 14.95 53.24
N PRO A 845 -22.02 15.96 52.37
CA PRO A 845 -23.17 16.84 52.50
C PRO A 845 -24.48 16.05 52.53
N SER A 846 -25.43 16.49 53.36
CA SER A 846 -26.71 15.80 53.56
C SER A 846 -27.48 15.59 52.25
N GLU A 847 -27.42 16.53 51.30
CA GLU A 847 -28.03 16.39 49.98
C GLU A 847 -27.48 15.20 49.18
N ARG A 848 -26.16 14.94 49.26
CA ARG A 848 -25.52 13.81 48.58
C ARG A 848 -25.93 12.48 49.22
N LEU A 849 -26.03 12.43 50.55
CA LEU A 849 -26.49 11.24 51.27
C LEU A 849 -27.96 10.92 50.97
N VAL A 850 -28.82 11.95 50.94
CA VAL A 850 -30.24 11.82 50.56
C VAL A 850 -30.35 11.32 49.13
N HIS A 851 -29.54 11.83 48.20
CA HIS A 851 -29.54 11.38 46.82
C HIS A 851 -29.13 9.91 46.68
N ILE A 852 -28.06 9.47 47.36
CA ILE A 852 -27.63 8.06 47.34
C ILE A 852 -28.71 7.15 47.92
N LEU A 853 -29.34 7.55 49.03
CA LEU A 853 -30.44 6.79 49.64
C LEU A 853 -31.67 6.71 48.72
N ALA A 854 -31.99 7.78 48.01
CA ALA A 854 -33.12 7.81 47.08
C ALA A 854 -32.88 6.92 45.85
N ASP A 855 -31.67 6.93 45.29
CA ASP A 855 -31.32 6.12 44.12
C ASP A 855 -31.11 4.63 44.47
N ALA A 856 -30.35 4.35 45.54
CA ALA A 856 -30.09 2.99 45.98
C ALA A 856 -31.31 2.32 46.65
N ALA A 857 -32.24 3.10 47.20
CA ALA A 857 -33.44 2.65 47.90
C ALA A 857 -33.18 1.45 48.83
N PRO A 858 -32.27 1.57 49.82
CA PRO A 858 -31.95 0.47 50.73
C PRO A 858 -33.13 0.18 51.66
N ASN A 859 -33.34 -1.08 52.00
CA ASN A 859 -34.42 -1.50 52.89
C ASN A 859 -34.10 -1.20 54.36
N ILE A 860 -32.82 -1.09 54.69
CA ILE A 860 -32.29 -0.94 56.05
C ILE A 860 -31.09 0.00 56.01
N VAL A 861 -30.94 0.83 57.04
CA VAL A 861 -29.74 1.65 57.28
C VAL A 861 -29.15 1.24 58.63
N LEU A 862 -27.88 0.81 58.63
CA LEU A 862 -27.06 0.67 59.84
C LEU A 862 -26.32 1.98 60.06
N ALA A 863 -26.43 2.59 61.24
CA ALA A 863 -25.77 3.84 61.55
C ALA A 863 -25.27 3.86 63.00
N ASP A 864 -24.30 4.73 63.29
CA ASP A 864 -23.91 5.02 64.67
C ASP A 864 -25.09 5.60 65.46
N ALA A 865 -25.07 5.43 66.79
CA ALA A 865 -26.05 6.07 67.65
C ALA A 865 -25.95 7.60 67.50
N ALA A 866 -27.11 8.25 67.37
CA ALA A 866 -27.22 9.69 67.16
C ALA A 866 -26.72 10.53 68.33
#